data_AF-A0A812SG06-F1
#
_entry.id   AF-A0A812SG06-F1
#
_cell.length_a   1.000
_cell.length_b   1.000
_cell.length_c   1.000
_cell.angle_alpha   90.00
_cell.angle_beta   90.00
_cell.angle_gamma   90.00
#
_symmetry.space_group_name_H-M   'P 1'
#
loop_
_entity.id
_entity.type
_entity.pdbx_description
1 polymer ?
#
loop_
_entity_poly.entity_id
_entity_poly.type
_entity_poly.pdbx_seq_one_letter_code
_entity_poly.pdbx_strand_id
1 'polypeptide(L)'
;MAPAELETYAFNADISQLMSLIINAFYTNKEIFLRELISNASDALDKIQFQASTDASKLDAEPNLYIKVTPDKDAGTVTVEDTGIGMTREEMILHLGTIAKSGTKAFMEAVSSGADMSMIGQFGVGFYSSYLVSEKVRVVSKSNDDEQYVWESTAGGTFLIWKDTTFEHGVLKRGTKVICYLKDDQAEFLESDRLKELIMKHSAFVGFPIDLRMEHRKEEDIEVHEEGEEVPEKRRKVTVSYSWELINKNKPLWLRPASEVSHQEYAELYKFLSGDWEDHLAVKHVMQSGQVDFKALLYCPTTAPKDMFDMGKMSQRFSIRLYVRRVFIKEFNDLIPKWMGFVKGIVDSDDMPLNISREMLQQNAILKHIKTGLQKNIFSMFEELSADKERFRSFHEAFSQCLKLGVYEDHANREQIVPLLRYHSSKSGEEMVGFDDYIARMKPGQRHILYITGRTKRDAARSPYIEGLKRDGYEVIYMTDPVDEYAVQFLKEYRGYEVLSCMSMDAARLLDHRSEADLKAELAPLQRRLQELVGAQQTVALAALNPECCAQLASSDQGPLLQLNFKHSFVKELGKHTALSQGVQPAEEQLALNICRLLQDMAALEGTDPDDPRRADTCDKCQDLIQALNAGEADASGELPTLGAAAVAREATRERLETSEGKADAGSDLLSCGRRVRVVRRERARRAMISFVDEDAKTVDVLYPQPVASGKQEDEEEGVPAKYVQALQDFELTAAPSEDSLFKSATADKERGNQLFKLKDYEAASEFYGAALARFAARPVGRGEQVLLRRQDPEKEGKSALALATVLSVDSEGLCELSNGAELPAGDLLPVCQELLPLHTSLYMNRARCRQNLGRHEEAAQDLTAVLGLWQAVDKRMLQADPEMKEAEVKGLYTAEYLRARSRLARGLSRSAAQDVKDALARSPPAATVKQLKQLKTEVQAAQEKHRQVNSPLAKELAKLMISLRGGPQIS
;
A
#
# COMPACT_ATOMS: atom_id res chain seq x y z
N MET A 1 -26.80 -15.44 65.08
CA MET A 1 -26.73 -16.35 63.93
C MET A 1 -25.67 -17.40 64.24
N ALA A 2 -26.05 -18.68 64.28
CA ALA A 2 -25.07 -19.76 64.40
C ALA A 2 -24.15 -19.75 63.16
N PRO A 3 -22.85 -20.07 63.29
CA PRO A 3 -21.99 -20.17 62.12
C PRO A 3 -22.53 -21.27 61.20
N ALA A 4 -22.64 -20.98 59.89
CA ALA A 4 -23.06 -21.96 58.91
C ALA A 4 -22.12 -23.18 58.95
N GLU A 5 -22.68 -24.38 58.96
CA GLU A 5 -21.90 -25.63 58.95
C GLU A 5 -21.10 -25.74 57.65
N LEU A 6 -19.80 -25.96 57.79
CA LEU A 6 -18.89 -26.10 56.66
C LEU A 6 -18.93 -27.56 56.19
N GLU A 7 -19.58 -27.82 55.05
CA GLU A 7 -19.60 -29.14 54.44
C GLU A 7 -18.53 -29.26 53.35
N THR A 8 -17.78 -30.36 53.37
CA THR A 8 -16.75 -30.69 52.37
C THR A 8 -17.22 -31.86 51.53
N TYR A 9 -17.22 -31.69 50.21
CA TYR A 9 -17.53 -32.73 49.25
C TYR A 9 -16.29 -33.03 48.39
N ALA A 10 -16.07 -34.30 48.07
CA ALA A 10 -15.06 -34.67 47.08
C ALA A 10 -15.60 -34.39 45.67
N PHE A 11 -14.71 -34.04 44.74
CA PHE A 11 -15.06 -33.94 43.33
C PHE A 11 -15.52 -35.30 42.80
N ASN A 12 -16.64 -35.31 42.07
CA ASN A 12 -17.16 -36.48 41.36
C ASN A 12 -17.02 -36.26 39.85
N ALA A 13 -16.87 -37.34 39.07
CA ALA A 13 -16.75 -37.30 37.62
C ALA A 13 -17.63 -38.37 36.96
N ASP A 14 -18.38 -37.98 35.94
CA ASP A 14 -19.09 -38.94 35.07
C ASP A 14 -18.09 -39.62 34.13
N ILE A 15 -17.79 -40.88 34.42
CA ILE A 15 -16.79 -41.69 33.71
C ILE A 15 -17.18 -41.89 32.24
N SER A 16 -18.46 -42.05 31.94
CA SER A 16 -18.94 -42.28 30.57
C SER A 16 -18.74 -41.03 29.70
N GLN A 17 -19.03 -39.85 30.25
CA GLN A 17 -18.74 -38.59 29.58
C GLN A 17 -17.23 -38.33 29.45
N LEU A 18 -16.45 -38.63 30.49
CA LEU A 18 -15.00 -38.44 30.47
C LEU A 18 -14.32 -39.34 29.42
N MET A 19 -14.74 -40.60 29.30
CA MET A 19 -14.28 -41.50 28.24
C MET A 19 -14.61 -40.97 26.85
N SER A 20 -15.85 -40.48 26.65
CA SER A 20 -16.24 -39.86 25.38
C SER A 20 -15.39 -38.62 25.04
N LEU A 21 -15.05 -37.79 26.03
CA LEU A 21 -14.16 -36.64 25.83
C LEU A 21 -12.73 -37.05 25.47
N ILE A 22 -12.18 -38.06 26.15
CA ILE A 22 -10.82 -38.56 25.84
C ILE A 22 -10.76 -39.11 24.41
N ILE A 23 -11.78 -39.86 23.99
CA ILE A 23 -11.84 -40.46 22.66
C ILE A 23 -12.12 -39.41 21.59
N ASN A 24 -13.05 -38.49 21.80
CA ASN A 24 -13.53 -37.60 20.73
C ASN A 24 -12.92 -36.20 20.72
N ALA A 25 -12.37 -35.72 21.84
CA ALA A 25 -11.96 -34.31 21.98
C ALA A 25 -10.45 -34.09 22.21
N PHE A 26 -9.73 -35.08 22.73
CA PHE A 26 -8.30 -34.89 23.07
C PHE A 26 -7.36 -35.12 21.89
N TYR A 27 -7.76 -35.91 20.92
CA TYR A 27 -6.91 -36.27 19.78
C TYR A 27 -7.54 -35.82 18.48
N THR A 28 -6.73 -35.17 17.65
CA THR A 28 -7.17 -34.69 16.34
C THR A 28 -6.94 -35.72 15.25
N ASN A 29 -5.84 -36.47 15.34
CA ASN A 29 -5.47 -37.49 14.38
C ASN A 29 -5.68 -38.89 14.97
N LYS A 30 -6.43 -39.77 14.28
CA LYS A 30 -6.70 -41.12 14.76
C LYS A 30 -5.48 -42.03 14.77
N GLU A 31 -4.49 -41.75 13.91
CA GLU A 31 -3.31 -42.61 13.72
C GLU A 31 -2.40 -42.71 14.96
N ILE A 32 -2.58 -41.82 15.94
CA ILE A 32 -1.79 -41.77 17.17
C ILE A 32 -2.00 -42.99 18.07
N PHE A 33 -3.06 -43.77 17.88
CA PHE A 33 -3.32 -44.95 18.70
C PHE A 33 -2.11 -45.89 18.70
N LEU A 34 -1.49 -46.07 17.53
CA LEU A 34 -0.32 -46.92 17.36
C LEU A 34 0.91 -46.35 18.07
N ARG A 35 1.09 -45.02 18.03
CA ARG A 35 2.15 -44.32 18.78
C ARG A 35 2.02 -44.58 20.28
N GLU A 36 0.81 -44.42 20.84
CA GLU A 36 0.56 -44.61 22.27
C GLU A 36 0.76 -46.07 22.69
N LEU A 37 0.26 -47.04 21.89
CA LEU A 37 0.43 -48.47 22.19
C LEU A 37 1.91 -48.89 22.14
N ILE A 38 2.66 -48.46 21.11
CA ILE A 38 4.10 -48.74 21.02
C ILE A 38 4.88 -48.05 22.15
N SER A 39 4.49 -46.84 22.55
CA SER A 39 5.11 -46.14 23.68
C SER A 39 4.90 -46.90 25.00
N ASN A 40 3.69 -47.42 25.23
CA ASN A 40 3.40 -48.24 26.41
C ASN A 40 4.19 -49.56 26.40
N ALA A 41 4.31 -50.20 25.23
CA ALA A 41 5.15 -51.39 25.04
C ALA A 41 6.62 -51.09 25.34
N SER A 42 7.15 -49.97 24.86
CA SER A 42 8.52 -49.52 25.16
C SER A 42 8.72 -49.30 26.66
N ASP A 43 7.79 -48.60 27.33
CA ASP A 43 7.86 -48.40 28.79
C ASP A 43 7.84 -49.73 29.56
N ALA A 44 7.06 -50.72 29.09
CA ALA A 44 7.02 -52.05 29.69
C ALA A 44 8.34 -52.83 29.51
N LEU A 45 9.00 -52.65 28.36
CA LEU A 45 10.33 -53.21 28.07
C LEU A 45 11.43 -52.53 28.91
N ASP A 46 11.38 -51.20 29.05
CA ASP A 46 12.30 -50.47 29.92
C ASP A 46 12.16 -50.89 31.40
N LYS A 47 10.93 -51.13 31.88
CA LYS A 47 10.68 -51.64 33.25
C LYS A 47 11.32 -53.00 33.49
N ILE A 48 11.12 -53.96 32.59
CA ILE A 48 11.71 -55.29 32.76
C ILE A 48 13.23 -55.24 32.62
N GLN A 49 13.75 -54.42 31.70
CA GLN A 49 15.19 -54.23 31.55
C GLN A 49 15.83 -53.64 32.81
N PHE A 50 15.15 -52.69 33.46
CA PHE A 50 15.60 -52.15 34.74
C PHE A 50 15.57 -53.21 35.85
N GLN A 51 14.47 -53.96 35.99
CA GLN A 51 14.43 -55.05 36.96
C GLN A 51 15.52 -56.10 36.70
N ALA A 52 15.78 -56.42 35.44
CA ALA A 52 16.83 -57.34 35.02
C ALA A 52 18.25 -56.84 35.33
N SER A 53 18.45 -55.51 35.34
CA SER A 53 19.72 -54.92 35.75
C SER A 53 20.04 -55.15 37.22
N THR A 54 19.01 -55.37 38.05
CA THR A 54 19.14 -55.69 39.47
C THR A 54 19.08 -57.20 39.72
N ASP A 55 18.22 -57.92 38.99
CA ASP A 55 18.00 -59.36 39.08
C ASP A 55 17.81 -59.98 37.68
N ALA A 56 18.89 -60.60 37.18
CA ALA A 56 18.91 -61.19 35.85
C ALA A 56 17.86 -62.29 35.62
N SER A 57 17.41 -62.98 36.69
CA SER A 57 16.43 -64.07 36.59
C SER A 57 15.06 -63.61 36.09
N LYS A 58 14.78 -62.31 36.17
CA LYS A 58 13.53 -61.70 35.64
C LYS A 58 13.39 -61.88 34.12
N LEU A 59 14.47 -62.15 33.40
CA LEU A 59 14.47 -62.43 31.96
C LEU A 59 14.36 -63.92 31.60
N ASP A 60 14.44 -64.85 32.56
CA ASP A 60 14.51 -66.31 32.27
C ASP A 60 13.30 -66.82 31.48
N ALA A 61 12.11 -66.27 31.75
CA ALA A 61 10.87 -66.65 31.06
C ALA A 61 10.88 -66.25 29.57
N GLU A 62 11.43 -65.08 29.24
CA GLU A 62 11.57 -64.58 27.86
C GLU A 62 12.75 -63.61 27.77
N PRO A 63 13.90 -64.04 27.21
CA PRO A 63 15.10 -63.20 27.15
C PRO A 63 15.03 -62.16 26.02
N ASN A 64 14.19 -62.34 25.00
CA ASN A 64 14.13 -61.42 23.87
C ASN A 64 13.22 -60.23 24.17
N LEU A 65 13.73 -59.01 23.98
CA LEU A 65 13.00 -57.75 24.16
C LEU A 65 12.59 -57.21 22.78
N TYR A 66 11.30 -57.26 22.46
CA TYR A 66 10.77 -56.81 21.17
C TYR A 66 9.34 -56.27 21.26
N ILE A 67 8.94 -55.57 20.20
CA ILE A 67 7.56 -55.16 19.94
C ILE A 67 7.15 -55.73 18.58
N LYS A 68 5.99 -56.38 18.49
CA LYS A 68 5.42 -56.92 17.26
C LYS A 68 4.09 -56.26 16.93
N VAL A 69 3.92 -55.86 15.68
CA VAL A 69 2.65 -55.32 15.16
C VAL A 69 2.10 -56.26 14.11
N THR A 70 0.84 -56.66 14.28
CA THR A 70 0.20 -57.70 13.47
C THR A 70 -1.16 -57.22 12.97
N PRO A 71 -1.30 -56.79 11.70
CA PRO A 71 -2.60 -56.61 11.08
C PRO A 71 -3.21 -57.96 10.70
N ASP A 72 -4.50 -58.14 10.97
CA ASP A 72 -5.28 -59.32 10.63
C ASP A 72 -6.58 -58.92 9.91
N LYS A 73 -6.58 -59.10 8.58
CA LYS A 73 -7.70 -58.70 7.72
C LYS A 73 -8.94 -59.58 7.92
N ASP A 74 -8.76 -60.85 8.21
CA ASP A 74 -9.87 -61.79 8.37
C ASP A 74 -10.60 -61.56 9.69
N ALA A 75 -9.85 -61.25 10.75
CA ALA A 75 -10.43 -60.92 12.05
C ALA A 75 -10.82 -59.43 12.20
N GLY A 76 -10.41 -58.57 11.27
CA GLY A 76 -10.59 -57.11 11.37
C GLY A 76 -9.84 -56.50 12.55
N THR A 77 -8.64 -56.99 12.85
CA THR A 77 -7.88 -56.57 14.04
C THR A 77 -6.47 -56.07 13.74
N VAL A 78 -5.96 -55.22 14.63
CA VAL A 78 -4.52 -54.91 14.74
C VAL A 78 -4.06 -55.29 16.14
N THR A 79 -3.02 -56.10 16.22
CA THR A 79 -2.44 -56.53 17.50
C THR A 79 -1.06 -55.91 17.70
N VAL A 80 -0.85 -55.28 18.86
CA VAL A 80 0.47 -54.85 19.35
C VAL A 80 0.89 -55.78 20.49
N GLU A 81 1.96 -56.52 20.30
CA GLU A 81 2.54 -57.46 21.25
C GLU A 81 3.89 -56.93 21.76
N ASP A 82 4.10 -56.95 23.07
CA ASP A 82 5.38 -56.66 23.70
C ASP A 82 5.82 -57.79 24.63
N THR A 83 7.13 -57.95 24.78
CA THR A 83 7.73 -58.88 25.76
C THR A 83 8.21 -58.18 27.03
N GLY A 84 7.55 -57.06 27.38
CA GLY A 84 7.84 -56.27 28.57
C GLY A 84 7.48 -56.99 29.87
N ILE A 85 7.34 -56.23 30.95
CA ILE A 85 7.08 -56.77 32.29
C ILE A 85 5.72 -57.49 32.43
N GLY A 86 4.73 -57.14 31.61
CA GLY A 86 3.35 -57.62 31.75
C GLY A 86 2.61 -56.94 32.90
N MET A 87 1.36 -57.36 33.14
CA MET A 87 0.52 -56.85 34.23
C MET A 87 -0.09 -58.02 35.00
N THR A 88 -0.17 -57.90 36.33
CA THR A 88 -0.99 -58.80 37.16
C THR A 88 -2.47 -58.48 37.02
N ARG A 89 -3.34 -59.37 37.50
CA ARG A 89 -4.80 -59.14 37.50
C ARG A 89 -5.17 -57.81 38.19
N GLU A 90 -4.57 -57.52 39.33
CA GLU A 90 -4.81 -56.29 40.10
C GLU A 90 -4.32 -55.06 39.34
N GLU A 91 -3.17 -55.14 38.67
CA GLU A 91 -2.64 -54.05 37.85
C GLU A 91 -3.50 -53.78 36.63
N MET A 92 -4.05 -54.80 35.98
CA MET A 92 -5.00 -54.61 34.87
C MET A 92 -6.25 -53.86 35.33
N ILE A 93 -6.82 -54.22 36.49
CA ILE A 93 -7.96 -53.52 37.09
C ILE A 93 -7.59 -52.07 37.43
N LEU A 94 -6.41 -51.86 38.03
CA LEU A 94 -6.00 -50.56 38.54
C LEU A 94 -5.54 -49.60 37.45
N HIS A 95 -4.79 -50.06 36.45
CA HIS A 95 -4.12 -49.21 35.46
C HIS A 95 -4.88 -49.14 34.13
N LEU A 96 -5.57 -50.21 33.70
CA LEU A 96 -6.44 -50.16 32.51
C LEU A 96 -7.87 -49.76 32.85
N GLY A 97 -8.32 -50.07 34.07
CA GLY A 97 -9.69 -49.79 34.53
C GLY A 97 -9.89 -48.41 35.16
N THR A 98 -8.81 -47.65 35.45
CA THR A 98 -8.90 -46.32 36.08
C THR A 98 -8.30 -45.24 35.19
N ILE A 99 -9.13 -44.26 34.81
CA ILE A 99 -8.70 -43.12 34.00
C ILE A 99 -7.73 -42.23 34.80
N ALA A 100 -6.71 -41.70 34.13
CA ALA A 100 -5.69 -40.81 34.69
C ALA A 100 -4.80 -41.45 35.76
N LYS A 101 -4.69 -42.78 35.75
CA LYS A 101 -3.76 -43.54 36.59
C LYS A 101 -2.73 -44.26 35.72
N SER A 102 -1.46 -43.94 35.92
CA SER A 102 -0.35 -44.55 35.18
C SER A 102 0.51 -45.42 36.10
N GLY A 103 0.62 -46.71 35.77
CA GLY A 103 1.58 -47.61 36.42
C GLY A 103 3.04 -47.24 36.13
N THR A 104 3.30 -46.54 35.02
CA THR A 104 4.63 -45.99 34.69
C THR A 104 5.00 -44.84 35.63
N LYS A 105 4.05 -43.95 35.96
CA LYS A 105 4.28 -42.90 36.96
C LYS A 105 4.59 -43.49 38.34
N ALA A 106 3.80 -44.47 38.78
CA ALA A 106 4.01 -45.16 40.06
C ALA A 106 5.39 -45.85 40.13
N PHE A 107 5.81 -46.47 39.03
CA PHE A 107 7.15 -47.07 38.93
C PHE A 107 8.26 -46.02 39.04
N MET A 108 8.14 -44.89 38.34
CA MET A 108 9.12 -43.79 38.41
C MET A 108 9.24 -43.20 39.83
N GLU A 109 8.12 -43.07 40.56
CA GLU A 109 8.13 -42.63 41.96
C GLU A 109 8.85 -43.65 42.87
N ALA A 110 8.69 -44.94 42.61
CA ALA A 110 9.34 -46.01 43.37
C ALA A 110 10.85 -46.14 43.08
N VAL A 111 11.31 -45.74 41.89
CA VAL A 111 12.71 -45.86 41.42
C VAL A 111 13.55 -44.62 41.78
N SER A 112 13.11 -43.81 42.74
CA SER A 112 13.68 -42.50 43.12
C SER A 112 15.13 -42.47 43.67
N SER A 113 15.95 -43.49 43.42
CA SER A 113 17.37 -43.53 43.76
C SER A 113 18.25 -44.09 42.63
N GLY A 114 18.83 -43.19 41.82
CA GLY A 114 20.11 -43.43 41.13
C GLY A 114 20.09 -43.97 39.70
N ALA A 115 18.93 -44.16 39.06
CA ALA A 115 18.87 -44.65 37.68
C ALA A 115 18.40 -43.56 36.69
N ASP A 116 19.16 -43.40 35.59
CA ASP A 116 18.85 -42.47 34.49
C ASP A 116 17.76 -43.06 33.57
N MET A 117 16.57 -43.28 34.14
CA MET A 117 15.41 -43.83 33.42
C MET A 117 14.45 -42.73 33.03
N SER A 118 14.13 -42.64 31.74
CA SER A 118 13.24 -41.64 31.18
C SER A 118 12.05 -42.30 30.52
N MET A 119 10.98 -42.54 31.28
CA MET A 119 9.76 -43.20 30.79
C MET A 119 8.74 -42.24 30.19
N ILE A 120 7.98 -42.70 29.19
CA ILE A 120 7.16 -41.85 28.33
C ILE A 120 5.74 -41.65 28.91
N GLY A 121 5.10 -42.70 29.43
CA GLY A 121 3.67 -42.74 29.77
C GLY A 121 3.28 -42.15 31.13
N GLN A 122 3.24 -40.82 31.30
CA GLN A 122 2.97 -40.21 32.62
C GLN A 122 1.49 -39.88 32.93
N PHE A 123 0.62 -39.77 31.93
CA PHE A 123 -0.75 -39.25 32.10
C PHE A 123 -1.82 -40.30 32.46
N GLY A 124 -1.62 -41.57 32.08
CA GLY A 124 -2.62 -42.62 32.34
C GLY A 124 -3.90 -42.52 31.50
N VAL A 125 -3.80 -41.95 30.29
CA VAL A 125 -4.92 -41.88 29.33
C VAL A 125 -4.57 -42.36 27.92
N GLY A 126 -3.28 -42.58 27.61
CA GLY A 126 -2.80 -42.94 26.27
C GLY A 126 -3.38 -44.27 25.76
N PHE A 127 -3.58 -45.25 26.65
CA PHE A 127 -4.20 -46.54 26.30
C PHE A 127 -5.58 -46.35 25.63
N TYR A 128 -6.42 -45.44 26.13
CA TYR A 128 -7.77 -45.26 25.61
C TYR A 128 -7.82 -44.64 24.20
N SER A 129 -6.68 -44.16 23.66
CA SER A 129 -6.58 -43.77 22.25
C SER A 129 -6.84 -44.93 21.29
N SER A 130 -6.71 -46.19 21.74
CA SER A 130 -7.07 -47.37 20.95
C SER A 130 -8.54 -47.36 20.49
N TYR A 131 -9.44 -46.73 21.25
CA TYR A 131 -10.86 -46.61 20.91
C TYR A 131 -11.16 -45.52 19.85
N LEU A 132 -10.17 -44.72 19.44
CA LEU A 132 -10.28 -43.87 18.26
C LEU A 132 -10.61 -44.70 17.03
N VAL A 133 -9.90 -45.82 16.88
CA VAL A 133 -9.98 -46.70 15.72
C VAL A 133 -10.74 -48.01 15.97
N SER A 134 -10.92 -48.39 17.24
CA SER A 134 -11.50 -49.69 17.62
C SER A 134 -12.89 -49.58 18.22
N GLU A 135 -13.77 -50.54 17.93
CA GLU A 135 -15.04 -50.72 18.65
C GLU A 135 -14.85 -51.46 19.98
N LYS A 136 -13.87 -52.36 20.00
CA LYS A 136 -13.56 -53.21 21.14
C LYS A 136 -12.06 -53.37 21.26
N VAL A 137 -11.57 -53.39 22.49
CA VAL A 137 -10.15 -53.62 22.78
C VAL A 137 -10.07 -54.78 23.76
N ARG A 138 -9.20 -55.74 23.43
CA ARG A 138 -8.89 -56.89 24.28
C ARG A 138 -7.41 -56.85 24.63
N VAL A 139 -7.10 -57.03 25.90
CA VAL A 139 -5.72 -57.06 26.41
C VAL A 139 -5.47 -58.41 27.04
N VAL A 140 -4.45 -59.12 26.56
CA VAL A 140 -3.99 -60.39 27.14
C VAL A 140 -2.62 -60.12 27.75
N SER A 141 -2.45 -60.35 29.06
CA SER A 141 -1.21 -60.03 29.74
C SER A 141 -0.75 -61.16 30.66
N LYS A 142 0.57 -61.34 30.76
CA LYS A 142 1.24 -62.29 31.64
C LYS A 142 2.43 -61.60 32.32
N SER A 143 2.31 -61.33 33.61
CA SER A 143 3.43 -60.94 34.48
C SER A 143 4.22 -62.17 34.95
N ASN A 144 5.48 -62.00 35.32
CA ASN A 144 6.24 -63.06 36.00
C ASN A 144 5.62 -63.45 37.35
N ASP A 145 4.94 -62.50 38.00
CA ASP A 145 4.42 -62.64 39.36
C ASP A 145 2.94 -63.11 39.40
N ASP A 146 2.33 -63.39 38.24
CA ASP A 146 0.93 -63.80 38.14
C ASP A 146 0.65 -64.71 36.92
N GLU A 147 -0.57 -65.23 36.80
CA GLU A 147 -1.05 -66.04 35.67
C GLU A 147 -1.39 -65.17 34.44
N GLN A 148 -1.78 -65.80 33.32
CA GLN A 148 -2.26 -65.07 32.14
C GLN A 148 -3.73 -64.68 32.32
N TYR A 149 -4.04 -63.40 32.06
CA TYR A 149 -5.40 -62.86 32.15
C TYR A 149 -5.80 -62.16 30.85
N VAL A 150 -7.11 -62.19 30.58
CA VAL A 150 -7.74 -61.43 29.50
C VAL A 150 -8.61 -60.33 30.09
N TRP A 151 -8.43 -59.12 29.59
CA TRP A 151 -9.25 -57.95 29.85
C TRP A 151 -9.94 -57.52 28.55
N GLU A 152 -11.21 -57.13 28.62
CA GLU A 152 -11.96 -56.68 27.44
C GLU A 152 -12.91 -55.52 27.76
N SER A 153 -12.97 -54.53 26.87
CA SER A 153 -13.95 -53.45 26.98
C SER A 153 -14.26 -52.81 25.61
N THR A 154 -15.48 -52.29 25.49
CA THR A 154 -16.00 -51.47 24.38
C THR A 154 -16.04 -49.98 24.71
N ALA A 155 -15.37 -49.55 25.79
CA ALA A 155 -15.42 -48.18 26.32
C ALA A 155 -16.82 -47.69 26.75
N GLY A 156 -17.81 -48.58 26.90
CA GLY A 156 -19.16 -48.28 27.38
C GLY A 156 -19.30 -48.09 28.91
N GLY A 157 -18.22 -47.69 29.60
CA GLY A 157 -18.20 -47.47 31.06
C GLY A 157 -17.91 -48.70 31.93
N THR A 158 -17.78 -49.90 31.34
CA THR A 158 -17.42 -51.13 32.06
C THR A 158 -16.39 -51.96 31.28
N PHE A 159 -15.74 -52.90 31.97
CA PHE A 159 -14.81 -53.86 31.39
C PHE A 159 -14.96 -55.23 32.06
N LEU A 160 -14.52 -56.27 31.36
CA LEU A 160 -14.51 -57.65 31.82
C LEU A 160 -13.06 -58.10 32.05
N ILE A 161 -12.83 -58.96 33.04
CA ILE A 161 -11.53 -59.59 33.28
C ILE A 161 -11.70 -61.03 33.75
N TRP A 162 -10.96 -61.96 33.15
CA TRP A 162 -10.98 -63.37 33.50
C TRP A 162 -9.61 -64.02 33.29
N LYS A 163 -9.37 -65.14 33.98
CA LYS A 163 -8.15 -65.94 33.78
C LYS A 163 -8.22 -66.60 32.39
N ASP A 164 -7.13 -66.52 31.63
CA ASP A 164 -7.07 -67.15 30.31
C ASP A 164 -6.85 -68.66 30.45
N THR A 165 -7.91 -69.45 30.25
CA THR A 165 -7.85 -70.92 30.31
C THR A 165 -7.90 -71.58 28.95
N THR A 166 -8.36 -70.85 27.93
CA THR A 166 -8.51 -71.36 26.56
C THR A 166 -7.31 -71.03 25.69
N PHE A 167 -6.54 -70.00 26.05
CA PHE A 167 -5.36 -69.52 25.32
C PHE A 167 -5.66 -69.25 23.84
N GLU A 168 -6.87 -68.75 23.55
CA GLU A 168 -7.36 -68.44 22.20
C GLU A 168 -6.40 -67.51 21.44
N HIS A 169 -5.77 -66.57 22.17
CA HIS A 169 -4.83 -65.58 21.61
C HIS A 169 -3.35 -65.96 21.83
N GLY A 170 -3.10 -67.24 22.13
CA GLY A 170 -1.79 -67.82 22.38
C GLY A 170 -1.31 -67.69 23.83
N VAL A 171 -0.35 -68.53 24.19
CA VAL A 171 0.30 -68.53 25.52
C VAL A 171 1.45 -67.53 25.50
N LEU A 172 1.38 -66.52 26.38
CA LEU A 172 2.46 -65.57 26.62
C LEU A 172 3.41 -66.13 27.68
N LYS A 173 4.72 -66.03 27.41
CA LYS A 173 5.72 -66.31 28.45
C LYS A 173 5.84 -65.16 29.44
N ARG A 174 5.85 -63.93 28.92
CA ARG A 174 5.84 -62.65 29.64
C ARG A 174 5.39 -61.54 28.69
N GLY A 175 4.79 -60.48 29.20
CA GLY A 175 4.44 -59.27 28.43
C GLY A 175 2.94 -59.16 28.15
N THR A 176 2.58 -58.43 27.10
CA THR A 176 1.18 -58.07 26.81
C THR A 176 0.87 -58.10 25.31
N LYS A 177 -0.35 -58.50 24.95
CA LYS A 177 -0.97 -58.31 23.64
C LYS A 177 -2.16 -57.37 23.77
N VAL A 178 -2.14 -56.26 23.04
CA VAL A 178 -3.28 -55.36 22.87
C VAL A 178 -3.89 -55.59 21.49
N ILE A 179 -5.12 -56.11 21.47
CA ILE A 179 -5.87 -56.47 20.26
C ILE A 179 -6.97 -55.43 20.05
N CYS A 180 -6.81 -54.64 18.98
CA CYS A 180 -7.73 -53.60 18.55
C CYS A 180 -8.67 -54.16 17.49
N TYR A 181 -9.95 -54.33 17.80
CA TYR A 181 -10.99 -54.70 16.85
C TYR A 181 -11.47 -53.43 16.15
N LEU A 182 -11.03 -53.22 14.91
CA LEU A 182 -11.21 -51.96 14.20
C LEU A 182 -12.67 -51.74 13.83
N LYS A 183 -13.06 -50.46 13.77
CA LYS A 183 -14.33 -50.03 13.16
C LYS A 183 -14.27 -50.25 11.65
N ASP A 184 -15.43 -50.47 11.03
CA ASP A 184 -15.55 -50.69 9.58
C ASP A 184 -14.93 -49.54 8.76
N ASP A 185 -15.03 -48.29 9.25
CA ASP A 185 -14.49 -47.10 8.60
C ASP A 185 -12.98 -46.88 8.84
N GLN A 186 -12.31 -47.80 9.53
CA GLN A 186 -10.88 -47.72 9.89
C GLN A 186 -10.05 -48.86 9.28
N ALA A 187 -10.56 -49.53 8.25
CA ALA A 187 -9.89 -50.64 7.56
C ALA A 187 -8.52 -50.27 6.98
N GLU A 188 -8.20 -48.98 6.80
CA GLU A 188 -6.88 -48.51 6.35
C GLU A 188 -5.73 -49.00 7.26
N PHE A 189 -5.98 -49.19 8.55
CA PHE A 189 -4.96 -49.66 9.49
C PHE A 189 -4.76 -51.19 9.46
N LEU A 190 -5.51 -51.92 8.64
CA LEU A 190 -5.23 -53.33 8.33
C LEU A 190 -4.20 -53.50 7.21
N GLU A 191 -3.85 -52.42 6.50
CA GLU A 191 -2.83 -52.46 5.47
C GLU A 191 -1.43 -52.34 6.09
N SER A 192 -0.59 -53.35 5.84
CA SER A 192 0.78 -53.39 6.39
C SER A 192 1.60 -52.16 5.98
N ASP A 193 1.45 -51.66 4.75
CA ASP A 193 2.17 -50.45 4.31
C ASP A 193 1.75 -49.21 5.09
N ARG A 194 0.45 -49.08 5.41
CA ARG A 194 -0.04 -47.97 6.24
C ARG A 194 0.54 -48.04 7.65
N LEU A 195 0.53 -49.22 8.28
CA LEU A 195 1.14 -49.40 9.60
C LEU A 195 2.66 -49.14 9.57
N LYS A 196 3.34 -49.55 8.50
CA LYS A 196 4.78 -49.28 8.29
C LYS A 196 5.06 -47.78 8.26
N GLU A 197 4.29 -47.00 7.51
CA GLU A 197 4.39 -45.54 7.48
C GLU A 197 4.22 -44.93 8.88
N LEU A 198 3.23 -45.41 9.65
CA LEU A 198 2.95 -44.89 10.99
C LEU A 198 4.05 -45.21 11.99
N ILE A 199 4.59 -46.43 11.97
CA ILE A 199 5.72 -46.83 12.81
C ILE A 199 6.95 -46.00 12.44
N MET A 200 7.24 -45.82 11.15
CA MET A 200 8.36 -45.00 10.69
C MET A 200 8.19 -43.51 11.02
N LYS A 201 6.95 -43.02 11.07
CA LYS A 201 6.65 -41.63 11.43
C LYS A 201 6.81 -41.39 12.93
N HIS A 202 6.20 -42.24 13.75
CA HIS A 202 6.02 -41.97 15.18
C HIS A 202 7.03 -42.66 16.08
N SER A 203 7.58 -43.79 15.64
CA SER A 203 8.33 -44.74 16.47
C SER A 203 9.66 -45.20 15.86
N ALA A 204 10.17 -44.51 14.82
CA ALA A 204 11.42 -44.87 14.15
C ALA A 204 12.67 -44.89 15.04
N PHE A 205 12.62 -44.26 16.21
CA PHE A 205 13.75 -44.15 17.15
C PHE A 205 13.45 -44.71 18.54
N VAL A 206 12.36 -45.49 18.67
CA VAL A 206 12.11 -46.30 19.88
C VAL A 206 13.28 -47.28 20.07
N GLY A 207 13.73 -47.44 21.32
CA GLY A 207 14.97 -48.16 21.64
C GLY A 207 14.93 -49.69 21.47
N PHE A 208 13.75 -50.26 21.21
CA PHE A 208 13.53 -51.70 21.07
C PHE A 208 13.11 -52.05 19.64
N PRO A 209 13.45 -53.25 19.12
CA PRO A 209 13.08 -53.65 17.76
C PRO A 209 11.55 -53.75 17.61
N ILE A 210 11.03 -53.12 16.55
CA ILE A 210 9.62 -53.15 16.16
C ILE A 210 9.50 -53.96 14.86
N ASP A 211 8.98 -55.17 14.98
CA ASP A 211 8.72 -56.06 13.85
C ASP A 211 7.26 -55.93 13.40
N LEU A 212 7.05 -55.73 12.10
CA LEU A 212 5.72 -55.68 11.49
C LEU A 212 5.49 -56.91 10.61
N ARG A 213 4.32 -57.53 10.74
CA ARG A 213 3.88 -58.60 9.84
C ARG A 213 3.48 -58.00 8.48
N MET A 214 4.31 -58.24 7.47
CA MET A 214 4.10 -57.81 6.09
C MET A 214 3.37 -58.88 5.29
N GLU A 215 2.35 -58.48 4.53
CA GLU A 215 1.65 -59.31 3.56
C GLU A 215 2.35 -59.22 2.20
N HIS A 216 2.77 -60.35 1.63
CA HIS A 216 3.33 -60.43 0.28
C HIS A 216 2.39 -61.22 -0.63
N ARG A 217 1.91 -60.57 -1.69
CA ARG A 217 1.11 -61.20 -2.74
C ARG A 217 2.02 -61.59 -3.90
N LYS A 218 2.06 -62.88 -4.21
CA LYS A 218 2.65 -63.39 -5.46
C LYS A 218 1.54 -63.85 -6.38
N GLU A 219 1.48 -63.27 -7.57
CA GLU A 219 0.62 -63.73 -8.65
C GLU A 219 1.42 -64.67 -9.55
N GLU A 220 0.99 -65.92 -9.63
CA GLU A 220 1.55 -66.92 -10.55
C GLU A 220 0.45 -67.35 -11.52
N ASP A 221 0.77 -67.35 -12.83
CA ASP A 221 -0.08 -67.94 -13.85
C ASP A 221 0.05 -69.45 -13.76
N ILE A 222 -1.04 -70.13 -13.41
CA ILE A 222 -1.09 -71.60 -13.34
C ILE A 222 -1.94 -72.11 -14.49
N GLU A 223 -1.38 -73.05 -15.23
CA GLU A 223 -2.10 -73.79 -16.25
C GLU A 223 -2.98 -74.84 -15.56
N VAL A 224 -4.30 -74.65 -15.64
CA VAL A 224 -5.28 -75.60 -15.14
C VAL A 224 -5.77 -76.42 -16.32
N HIS A 225 -5.54 -77.74 -16.27
CA HIS A 225 -6.08 -78.69 -17.23
C HIS A 225 -7.38 -79.28 -16.66
N GLU A 226 -8.54 -78.85 -17.16
CA GLU A 226 -9.81 -79.54 -16.89
C GLU A 226 -9.99 -80.70 -17.88
N GLU A 227 -10.52 -81.84 -17.40
CA GLU A 227 -10.67 -83.05 -18.23
C GLU A 227 -11.64 -82.80 -19.40
N GLY A 228 -11.09 -82.70 -20.62
CA GLY A 228 -11.84 -82.53 -21.86
C GLY A 228 -11.40 -81.37 -22.76
N GLU A 229 -10.49 -80.51 -22.32
CA GLU A 229 -10.00 -79.36 -23.10
C GLU A 229 -8.56 -79.57 -23.65
N GLU A 230 -8.35 -79.28 -24.94
CA GLU A 230 -7.02 -79.40 -25.61
C GLU A 230 -6.08 -78.21 -25.35
N VAL A 231 -6.56 -77.14 -24.70
CA VAL A 231 -5.77 -75.93 -24.39
C VAL A 231 -5.86 -75.63 -22.89
N PRO A 232 -4.75 -75.58 -22.12
CA PRO A 232 -4.78 -75.24 -20.70
C PRO A 232 -5.33 -73.83 -20.46
N GLU A 233 -6.26 -73.69 -19.52
CA GLU A 233 -6.76 -72.39 -19.10
C GLU A 233 -5.74 -71.75 -18.14
N LYS A 234 -5.23 -70.56 -18.48
CA LYS A 234 -4.34 -69.80 -17.59
C LYS A 234 -5.17 -69.14 -16.49
N ARG A 235 -5.11 -69.69 -15.27
CA ARG A 235 -5.72 -69.08 -14.09
C ARG A 235 -4.66 -68.41 -13.23
N ARG A 236 -4.92 -67.18 -12.80
CA ARG A 236 -4.06 -66.46 -11.86
C ARG A 236 -4.29 -67.01 -10.46
N LYS A 237 -3.28 -67.64 -9.86
CA LYS A 237 -3.28 -67.97 -8.44
C LYS A 237 -2.56 -66.88 -7.68
N VAL A 238 -3.29 -66.19 -6.81
CA VAL A 238 -2.71 -65.28 -5.83
C VAL A 238 -2.32 -66.10 -4.59
N THR A 239 -1.03 -66.21 -4.31
CA THR A 239 -0.54 -66.79 -3.06
C THR A 239 -0.15 -65.67 -2.12
N VAL A 240 -0.81 -65.62 -0.96
CA VAL A 240 -0.49 -64.66 0.12
C VAL A 240 0.48 -65.35 1.09
N SER A 241 1.59 -64.69 1.37
CA SER A 241 2.58 -65.13 2.36
C SER A 241 2.89 -64.00 3.33
N TYR A 242 3.24 -64.34 4.57
CA TYR A 242 3.55 -63.36 5.60
C TYR A 242 5.03 -63.45 6.00
N SER A 243 5.65 -62.30 6.23
CA SER A 243 7.01 -62.21 6.76
C SER A 243 7.09 -61.15 7.87
N TRP A 244 8.05 -61.28 8.77
CA TRP A 244 8.35 -60.25 9.76
C TRP A 244 9.42 -59.32 9.20
N GLU A 245 9.14 -58.01 9.19
CA GLU A 245 10.09 -56.98 8.80
C GLU A 245 10.39 -56.08 10.00
N LEU A 246 11.67 -55.93 10.36
CA LEU A 246 12.13 -54.94 11.33
C LEU A 246 11.98 -53.54 10.73
N ILE A 247 11.17 -52.68 11.34
CA ILE A 247 10.82 -51.37 10.79
C ILE A 247 11.77 -50.26 11.27
N ASN A 248 12.00 -50.13 12.58
CA ASN A 248 12.81 -49.06 13.16
C ASN A 248 14.33 -49.32 13.09
N LYS A 249 14.87 -49.42 11.86
CA LYS A 249 16.31 -49.66 11.63
C LYS A 249 17.20 -48.45 11.99
N ASN A 250 16.61 -47.27 12.11
CA ASN A 250 17.34 -46.01 12.28
C ASN A 250 17.87 -45.87 13.73
N LYS A 251 19.16 -45.59 13.85
CA LYS A 251 19.79 -45.33 15.16
C LYS A 251 19.66 -43.85 15.53
N PRO A 252 19.35 -43.51 16.79
CA PRO A 252 19.27 -42.12 17.24
C PRO A 252 20.67 -41.50 17.36
N LEU A 253 21.18 -40.96 16.25
CA LEU A 253 22.56 -40.45 16.16
C LEU A 253 22.85 -39.28 17.10
N TRP A 254 21.86 -38.47 17.44
CA TRP A 254 21.98 -37.31 18.35
C TRP A 254 22.23 -37.69 19.81
N LEU A 255 22.07 -38.97 20.16
CA LEU A 255 22.36 -39.47 21.51
C LEU A 255 23.80 -39.96 21.66
N ARG A 256 24.50 -40.20 20.54
CA ARG A 256 25.89 -40.67 20.52
C ARG A 256 26.85 -39.49 20.52
N PRO A 257 28.03 -39.59 21.16
CA PRO A 257 29.06 -38.57 21.04
C PRO A 257 29.38 -38.28 19.57
N ALA A 258 29.53 -36.99 19.21
CA ALA A 258 29.78 -36.58 17.83
C ALA A 258 31.03 -37.23 17.20
N SER A 259 32.03 -37.56 18.02
CA SER A 259 33.26 -38.26 17.60
C SER A 259 33.04 -39.70 17.15
N GLU A 260 31.95 -40.33 17.56
CA GLU A 260 31.63 -41.72 17.25
C GLU A 260 30.70 -41.87 16.04
N VAL A 261 30.22 -40.76 15.47
CA VAL A 261 29.29 -40.77 14.34
C VAL A 261 30.04 -40.44 13.05
N SER A 262 29.98 -41.35 12.09
CA SER A 262 30.61 -41.17 10.78
C SER A 262 29.81 -40.23 9.88
N HIS A 263 30.48 -39.67 8.87
CA HIS A 263 29.82 -38.83 7.86
C HIS A 263 28.72 -39.58 7.11
N GLN A 264 28.93 -40.86 6.81
CA GLN A 264 27.95 -41.69 6.12
C GLN A 264 26.69 -41.91 6.95
N GLU A 265 26.83 -42.13 8.27
CA GLU A 265 25.67 -42.23 9.17
C GLU A 265 24.86 -40.92 9.18
N TYR A 266 25.52 -39.76 9.19
CA TYR A 266 24.83 -38.46 9.08
C TYR A 266 24.10 -38.30 7.75
N ALA A 267 24.73 -38.68 6.63
CA ALA A 267 24.13 -38.60 5.31
C ALA A 267 22.90 -39.51 5.19
N GLU A 268 22.97 -40.76 5.66
CA GLU A 268 21.85 -41.70 5.65
C GLU A 268 20.67 -41.19 6.48
N LEU A 269 20.93 -40.66 7.67
CA LEU A 269 19.90 -40.05 8.50
C LEU A 269 19.30 -38.80 7.84
N TYR A 270 20.12 -37.95 7.22
CA TYR A 270 19.64 -36.78 6.48
C TYR A 270 18.70 -37.16 5.35
N LYS A 271 19.06 -38.14 4.52
CA LYS A 271 18.21 -38.64 3.40
C LYS A 271 16.89 -39.19 3.91
N PHE A 272 16.94 -39.96 5.01
CA PHE A 272 15.74 -40.46 5.68
C PHE A 272 14.81 -39.32 6.15
N LEU A 273 15.37 -38.25 6.72
CA LEU A 273 14.56 -37.14 7.25
C LEU A 273 14.03 -36.20 6.17
N SER A 274 14.84 -35.93 5.15
CA SER A 274 14.55 -34.94 4.11
C SER A 274 13.78 -35.51 2.92
N GLY A 275 13.87 -36.83 2.69
CA GLY A 275 13.44 -37.46 1.45
C GLY A 275 14.35 -37.14 0.26
N ASP A 276 15.50 -36.51 0.51
CA ASP A 276 16.51 -36.20 -0.51
C ASP A 276 17.33 -37.45 -0.86
N TRP A 277 17.85 -37.47 -2.08
CA TRP A 277 18.78 -38.49 -2.56
C TRP A 277 20.24 -38.02 -2.47
N GLU A 278 20.46 -36.70 -2.45
CA GLU A 278 21.78 -36.08 -2.23
C GLU A 278 22.15 -36.03 -0.74
N ASP A 279 23.45 -35.89 -0.48
CA ASP A 279 23.96 -35.65 0.87
C ASP A 279 23.75 -34.19 1.26
N HIS A 280 23.76 -33.92 2.57
CA HIS A 280 23.73 -32.55 3.10
C HIS A 280 25.02 -31.77 2.77
N LEU A 281 24.92 -30.44 2.71
CA LEU A 281 26.07 -29.56 2.58
C LEU A 281 26.84 -29.43 3.90
N ALA A 282 26.11 -29.32 5.00
CA ALA A 282 26.66 -29.22 6.35
C ALA A 282 25.75 -29.89 7.37
N VAL A 283 26.37 -30.38 8.45
CA VAL A 283 25.69 -30.89 9.64
C VAL A 283 26.28 -30.23 10.88
N LYS A 284 25.41 -29.84 11.81
CA LYS A 284 25.77 -29.35 13.13
C LYS A 284 25.19 -30.30 14.19
N HIS A 285 26.07 -30.93 14.95
CA HIS A 285 25.70 -31.76 16.10
C HIS A 285 25.73 -30.93 17.38
N VAL A 286 24.59 -30.84 18.04
CA VAL A 286 24.39 -30.06 19.25
C VAL A 286 24.11 -30.99 20.42
N MET A 287 24.92 -30.88 21.46
CA MET A 287 24.64 -31.43 22.79
C MET A 287 24.69 -30.24 23.75
N GLN A 288 23.52 -29.73 24.14
CA GLN A 288 23.44 -28.57 25.00
C GLN A 288 22.92 -28.99 26.37
N SER A 289 23.75 -28.73 27.39
CA SER A 289 23.43 -28.94 28.80
C SER A 289 23.38 -27.60 29.53
N GLY A 290 22.45 -27.41 30.46
CA GLY A 290 22.30 -26.18 31.23
C GLY A 290 20.92 -26.02 31.87
N GLN A 291 20.28 -24.87 31.65
CA GLN A 291 18.94 -24.59 32.18
C GLN A 291 17.84 -25.42 31.49
N VAL A 292 18.08 -25.81 30.24
CA VAL A 292 17.23 -26.70 29.45
C VAL A 292 18.16 -27.60 28.68
N ASP A 293 18.01 -28.91 28.88
CA ASP A 293 18.84 -29.89 28.19
C ASP A 293 18.15 -30.33 26.90
N PHE A 294 18.89 -30.23 25.79
CA PHE A 294 18.43 -30.75 24.51
C PHE A 294 19.61 -31.17 23.62
N LYS A 295 19.33 -32.15 22.77
CA LYS A 295 20.24 -32.66 21.76
C LYS A 295 19.63 -32.40 20.39
N ALA A 296 20.45 -32.02 19.42
CA ALA A 296 19.95 -31.74 18.07
C ALA A 296 20.95 -32.12 16.98
N LEU A 297 20.41 -32.47 15.82
CA LEU A 297 21.13 -32.58 14.56
C LEU A 297 20.48 -31.64 13.56
N LEU A 298 21.25 -30.67 13.08
CA LEU A 298 20.81 -29.64 12.16
C LEU A 298 21.58 -29.78 10.86
N TYR A 299 20.87 -29.75 9.75
CA TYR A 299 21.39 -30.00 8.42
C TYR A 299 21.08 -28.83 7.48
N CYS A 300 22.11 -28.40 6.76
CA CYS A 300 21.96 -27.52 5.62
C CYS A 300 21.92 -28.38 4.34
N PRO A 301 20.82 -28.35 3.55
CA PRO A 301 20.76 -29.05 2.26
C PRO A 301 21.79 -28.53 1.26
N THR A 302 22.15 -29.33 0.27
CA THR A 302 23.03 -28.90 -0.83
C THR A 302 22.31 -28.01 -1.84
N THR A 303 21.04 -28.33 -2.13
CA THR A 303 20.21 -27.57 -3.06
C THR A 303 18.96 -27.02 -2.38
N ALA A 304 18.47 -25.89 -2.89
CA ALA A 304 17.20 -25.34 -2.45
C ALA A 304 16.04 -26.18 -3.01
N PRO A 305 15.04 -26.56 -2.19
CA PRO A 305 13.82 -27.19 -2.69
C PRO A 305 13.16 -26.30 -3.76
N LYS A 306 12.75 -26.91 -4.89
CA LYS A 306 12.17 -26.19 -6.06
C LYS A 306 10.97 -25.32 -5.70
N ASP A 307 10.34 -25.62 -4.59
CA ASP A 307 9.10 -25.03 -4.13
C ASP A 307 9.29 -24.10 -2.91
N MET A 308 10.54 -23.82 -2.50
CA MET A 308 10.91 -23.03 -1.32
C MET A 308 10.15 -21.69 -1.16
N PHE A 309 9.87 -20.99 -2.26
CA PHE A 309 9.20 -19.67 -2.27
C PHE A 309 7.72 -19.72 -2.69
N ASP A 310 7.12 -20.92 -2.74
CA ASP A 310 5.69 -21.08 -3.01
C ASP A 310 4.85 -20.71 -1.77
N MET A 311 4.26 -19.51 -1.79
CA MET A 311 3.46 -18.93 -0.71
C MET A 311 2.30 -19.82 -0.25
N GLY A 312 1.73 -20.67 -1.13
CA GLY A 312 0.61 -21.56 -0.78
C GLY A 312 1.01 -22.75 0.08
N LYS A 313 2.31 -23.06 0.13
CA LYS A 313 2.88 -24.25 0.81
C LYS A 313 4.00 -23.90 1.79
N MET A 314 4.33 -22.61 1.95
CA MET A 314 5.37 -22.12 2.85
C MET A 314 5.08 -22.42 4.34
N SER A 315 3.81 -22.55 4.73
CA SER A 315 3.38 -22.92 6.08
C SER A 315 3.48 -24.42 6.41
N GLN A 316 3.70 -25.27 5.39
CA GLN A 316 3.71 -26.74 5.52
C GLN A 316 5.11 -27.37 5.40
N ARG A 317 6.18 -26.56 5.37
CA ARG A 317 7.53 -27.02 4.96
C ARG A 317 8.66 -26.78 5.96
N PHE A 318 8.33 -26.58 7.24
CA PHE A 318 9.36 -26.48 8.27
C PHE A 318 9.79 -27.86 8.74
N SER A 319 11.08 -28.00 8.97
CA SER A 319 11.73 -29.29 8.77
C SER A 319 12.43 -29.84 9.99
N ILE A 320 12.26 -29.16 11.12
CA ILE A 320 12.80 -29.60 12.40
C ILE A 320 11.72 -30.45 13.07
N ARG A 321 12.03 -31.74 13.19
CA ARG A 321 11.22 -32.71 13.91
C ARG A 321 11.55 -32.64 15.39
N LEU A 322 10.54 -32.38 16.21
CA LEU A 322 10.70 -32.36 17.66
C LEU A 322 10.34 -33.73 18.24
N TYR A 323 11.28 -34.24 19.02
CA TYR A 323 11.18 -35.46 19.79
C TYR A 323 11.23 -35.11 21.27
N VAL A 324 10.53 -35.92 22.05
CA VAL A 324 10.66 -35.95 23.51
C VAL A 324 10.89 -37.38 23.88
N ARG A 325 12.05 -37.68 24.46
CA ARG A 325 12.45 -39.03 24.87
C ARG A 325 12.42 -40.01 23.69
N ARG A 326 12.92 -39.57 22.51
CA ARG A 326 12.93 -40.33 21.24
C ARG A 326 11.55 -40.60 20.62
N VAL A 327 10.46 -40.08 21.20
CA VAL A 327 9.12 -40.16 20.62
C VAL A 327 8.83 -38.92 19.80
N PHE A 328 8.39 -39.12 18.55
CA PHE A 328 8.03 -38.00 17.69
C PHE A 328 6.77 -37.31 18.22
N ILE A 329 6.86 -35.99 18.39
CA ILE A 329 5.76 -35.14 18.84
C ILE A 329 5.10 -34.48 17.64
N LYS A 330 5.87 -33.64 16.93
CA LYS A 330 5.46 -33.01 15.67
C LYS A 330 6.62 -32.35 14.95
N GLU A 331 6.36 -31.96 13.70
CA GLU A 331 7.15 -30.94 13.00
C GLU A 331 6.75 -29.57 13.53
N PHE A 332 7.73 -28.80 14.02
CA PHE A 332 7.45 -27.57 14.75
C PHE A 332 7.83 -26.33 13.94
N ASN A 333 6.81 -25.67 13.41
CA ASN A 333 6.95 -24.53 12.51
C ASN A 333 7.62 -23.31 13.15
N ASP A 334 7.40 -23.09 14.45
CA ASP A 334 7.91 -21.87 15.10
C ASP A 334 9.27 -22.08 15.79
N LEU A 335 9.96 -23.22 15.61
CA LEU A 335 11.23 -23.48 16.29
C LEU A 335 12.37 -22.62 15.74
N ILE A 336 12.26 -22.23 14.46
CA ILE A 336 13.24 -21.41 13.76
C ILE A 336 12.51 -20.30 12.98
N PRO A 337 13.19 -19.18 12.69
CA PRO A 337 12.63 -18.14 11.84
C PRO A 337 12.32 -18.68 10.44
N LYS A 338 11.31 -18.11 9.78
CA LYS A 338 10.85 -18.59 8.47
C LYS A 338 11.95 -18.55 7.40
N TRP A 339 12.78 -17.51 7.44
CA TRP A 339 13.92 -17.38 6.53
C TRP A 339 14.97 -18.50 6.68
N MET A 340 15.05 -19.17 7.84
CA MET A 340 15.90 -20.36 8.06
C MET A 340 15.17 -21.68 7.74
N GLY A 341 13.93 -21.65 7.23
CA GLY A 341 13.06 -22.82 7.10
C GLY A 341 13.60 -23.97 6.24
N PHE A 342 14.66 -23.72 5.47
CA PHE A 342 15.38 -24.72 4.69
C PHE A 342 16.23 -25.67 5.54
N VAL A 343 16.60 -25.29 6.77
CA VAL A 343 17.36 -26.14 7.69
C VAL A 343 16.50 -27.33 8.11
N LYS A 344 17.02 -28.54 7.85
CA LYS A 344 16.40 -29.82 8.22
C LYS A 344 16.97 -30.29 9.55
N GLY A 345 16.21 -31.00 10.38
CA GLY A 345 16.82 -31.53 11.59
C GLY A 345 15.91 -32.25 12.56
N ILE A 346 16.53 -32.67 13.65
CA ILE A 346 15.90 -33.28 14.81
C ILE A 346 16.31 -32.49 16.04
N VAL A 347 15.35 -32.31 16.95
CA VAL A 347 15.59 -31.82 18.30
C VAL A 347 14.96 -32.81 19.26
N ASP A 348 15.69 -33.26 20.26
CA ASP A 348 15.21 -34.17 21.29
C ASP A 348 15.50 -33.55 22.66
N SER A 349 14.49 -33.49 23.51
CA SER A 349 14.59 -32.94 24.86
C SER A 349 13.81 -33.77 25.86
N ASP A 350 14.42 -34.08 26.99
CA ASP A 350 13.83 -34.88 28.07
C ASP A 350 13.00 -34.03 29.05
N ASP A 351 13.21 -32.71 29.03
CA ASP A 351 12.66 -31.70 29.95
C ASP A 351 11.34 -31.07 29.46
N MET A 352 10.94 -31.35 28.22
CA MET A 352 9.78 -30.72 27.60
C MET A 352 8.47 -31.20 28.25
N PRO A 353 7.66 -30.29 28.85
CA PRO A 353 6.36 -30.67 29.40
C PRO A 353 5.39 -30.91 28.24
N LEU A 354 4.95 -32.16 28.11
CA LEU A 354 3.94 -32.54 27.14
C LEU A 354 2.55 -32.20 27.66
N ASN A 355 1.65 -31.83 26.75
CA ASN A 355 0.23 -31.80 27.04
C ASN A 355 -0.36 -33.21 26.93
N ILE A 356 -1.64 -33.37 27.32
CA ILE A 356 -2.31 -34.68 27.32
C ILE A 356 -2.33 -35.32 25.92
N SER A 357 -2.56 -34.53 24.87
CA SER A 357 -2.59 -35.04 23.49
C SER A 357 -1.22 -35.37 22.91
N ARG A 358 -0.16 -34.79 23.49
CA ARG A 358 1.23 -34.80 22.99
C ARG A 358 1.35 -34.28 21.56
N GLU A 359 0.45 -33.41 21.14
CA GLU A 359 0.42 -32.77 19.82
C GLU A 359 0.57 -31.24 19.91
N MET A 360 0.14 -30.64 21.02
CA MET A 360 0.22 -29.19 21.23
C MET A 360 1.19 -28.88 22.35
N LEU A 361 2.25 -28.17 22.02
CA LEU A 361 3.16 -27.64 23.03
C LEU A 361 2.68 -26.27 23.45
N GLN A 362 2.46 -26.11 24.75
CA GLN A 362 2.22 -24.79 25.33
C GLN A 362 3.49 -23.95 25.18
N GLN A 363 3.37 -22.70 24.74
CA GLN A 363 4.50 -21.80 24.72
C GLN A 363 5.01 -21.60 26.15
N ASN A 364 6.22 -22.06 26.42
CA ASN A 364 6.85 -21.99 27.73
C ASN A 364 8.29 -21.45 27.61
N ALA A 365 8.91 -21.16 28.75
CA ALA A 365 10.29 -20.67 28.79
C ALA A 365 11.28 -21.68 28.16
N ILE A 366 10.99 -22.98 28.24
CA ILE A 366 11.84 -24.06 27.73
C ILE A 366 11.92 -23.99 26.20
N LEU A 367 10.78 -23.92 25.52
CA LEU A 367 10.70 -23.80 24.08
C LEU A 367 11.42 -22.54 23.59
N LYS A 368 11.32 -21.42 24.31
CA LYS A 368 12.06 -20.19 23.96
C LYS A 368 13.57 -20.39 24.04
N HIS A 369 14.08 -21.09 25.07
CA HIS A 369 15.49 -21.43 25.19
C HIS A 369 15.97 -22.34 24.07
N ILE A 370 15.17 -23.37 23.72
CA ILE A 370 15.46 -24.26 22.59
C ILE A 370 15.55 -23.43 21.29
N LYS A 371 14.56 -22.57 20.99
CA LYS A 371 14.58 -21.70 19.79
C LYS A 371 15.87 -20.89 19.68
N THR A 372 16.25 -20.20 20.75
CA THR A 372 17.47 -19.39 20.79
C THR A 372 18.73 -20.27 20.64
N GLY A 373 18.76 -21.43 21.29
CA GLY A 373 19.85 -22.40 21.16
C GLY A 373 20.01 -22.93 19.74
N LEU A 374 18.91 -23.28 19.07
CA LEU A 374 18.92 -23.72 17.67
C LEU A 374 19.40 -22.61 16.74
N GLN A 375 18.84 -21.40 16.85
CA GLN A 375 19.27 -20.25 16.04
C GLN A 375 20.78 -20.01 16.16
N LYS A 376 21.31 -20.00 17.39
CA LYS A 376 22.75 -19.83 17.65
C LYS A 376 23.59 -20.92 16.97
N ASN A 377 23.17 -22.18 17.04
CA ASN A 377 23.88 -23.28 16.41
C ASN A 377 23.79 -23.26 14.87
N ILE A 378 22.66 -22.80 14.32
CA ILE A 378 22.50 -22.59 12.87
C ILE A 378 23.42 -21.47 12.39
N PHE A 379 23.50 -20.34 13.10
CA PHE A 379 24.46 -19.28 12.77
C PHE A 379 25.91 -19.78 12.84
N SER A 380 26.26 -20.53 13.89
CA SER A 380 27.59 -21.15 13.98
C SER A 380 27.89 -22.07 12.80
N MET A 381 26.91 -22.84 12.31
CA MET A 381 27.05 -23.66 11.10
C MET A 381 27.26 -22.80 9.85
N PHE A 382 26.57 -21.66 9.73
CA PHE A 382 26.77 -20.74 8.60
C PHE A 382 28.13 -20.03 8.65
N GLU A 383 28.61 -19.69 9.83
CA GLU A 383 29.96 -19.14 10.03
C GLU A 383 31.04 -20.16 9.64
N GLU A 384 30.90 -21.42 10.08
CA GLU A 384 31.79 -22.52 9.67
C GLU A 384 31.77 -22.74 8.16
N LEU A 385 30.60 -22.69 7.53
CA LEU A 385 30.46 -22.72 6.07
C LEU A 385 31.19 -21.54 5.42
N SER A 386 31.09 -20.33 5.98
CA SER A 386 31.72 -19.12 5.43
C SER A 386 33.24 -19.14 5.43
N ALA A 387 33.86 -19.99 6.26
CA ALA A 387 35.31 -20.19 6.28
C ALA A 387 35.82 -21.03 5.09
N ASP A 388 34.96 -21.83 4.47
CA ASP A 388 35.28 -22.63 3.27
C ASP A 388 34.65 -21.98 2.03
N LYS A 389 35.49 -21.37 1.18
CA LYS A 389 35.03 -20.64 -0.01
C LYS A 389 34.16 -21.46 -0.96
N GLU A 390 34.49 -22.74 -1.18
CA GLU A 390 33.75 -23.56 -2.15
C GLU A 390 32.40 -23.99 -1.59
N ARG A 391 32.37 -24.46 -0.34
CA ARG A 391 31.11 -24.83 0.33
C ARG A 391 30.21 -23.62 0.53
N PHE A 392 30.79 -22.47 0.88
CA PHE A 392 30.03 -21.23 1.03
C PHE A 392 29.43 -20.75 -0.29
N ARG A 393 30.14 -20.91 -1.42
CA ARG A 393 29.58 -20.60 -2.73
C ARG A 393 28.33 -21.43 -2.99
N SER A 394 28.39 -22.75 -2.79
CA SER A 394 27.22 -23.62 -2.95
C SER A 394 26.07 -23.24 -2.01
N PHE A 395 26.38 -22.95 -0.75
CA PHE A 395 25.40 -22.44 0.23
C PHE A 395 24.73 -21.15 -0.24
N HIS A 396 25.53 -20.17 -0.67
CA HIS A 396 25.03 -18.86 -1.08
C HIS A 396 24.23 -18.94 -2.39
N GLU A 397 24.66 -19.74 -3.36
CA GLU A 397 23.91 -19.99 -4.60
C GLU A 397 22.53 -20.58 -4.31
N ALA A 398 22.43 -21.51 -3.37
CA ALA A 398 21.16 -22.13 -2.99
C ALA A 398 20.28 -21.21 -2.11
N PHE A 399 20.85 -20.50 -1.13
CA PHE A 399 20.07 -19.89 -0.03
C PHE A 399 20.26 -18.37 0.15
N SER A 400 20.93 -17.67 -0.77
CA SER A 400 21.12 -16.22 -0.68
C SER A 400 19.81 -15.43 -0.54
N GLN A 401 18.75 -15.84 -1.24
CA GLN A 401 17.44 -15.20 -1.12
C GLN A 401 16.85 -15.36 0.29
N CYS A 402 17.06 -16.50 0.95
CA CYS A 402 16.67 -16.71 2.33
C CYS A 402 17.44 -15.80 3.29
N LEU A 403 18.75 -15.63 3.10
CA LEU A 403 19.54 -14.69 3.91
C LEU A 403 19.04 -13.25 3.76
N LYS A 404 18.70 -12.84 2.54
CA LYS A 404 18.14 -11.50 2.24
C LYS A 404 16.78 -11.29 2.90
N LEU A 405 15.91 -12.31 2.89
CA LEU A 405 14.67 -12.30 3.68
C LEU A 405 14.95 -12.18 5.18
N GLY A 406 16.00 -12.83 5.67
CA GLY A 406 16.44 -12.69 7.07
C GLY A 406 16.79 -11.25 7.45
N VAL A 407 17.43 -10.48 6.56
CA VAL A 407 17.72 -9.04 6.81
C VAL A 407 16.46 -8.20 6.96
N TYR A 408 15.41 -8.55 6.22
CA TYR A 408 14.09 -7.93 6.26
C TYR A 408 13.31 -8.33 7.54
N GLU A 409 13.20 -9.63 7.83
CA GLU A 409 12.34 -10.16 8.90
C GLU A 409 12.99 -10.14 10.30
N ASP A 410 14.30 -10.40 10.42
CA ASP A 410 14.98 -10.65 11.69
C ASP A 410 15.89 -9.47 12.08
N HIS A 411 15.25 -8.42 12.60
CA HIS A 411 15.93 -7.21 13.06
C HIS A 411 16.97 -7.49 14.16
N ALA A 412 16.72 -8.46 15.04
CA ALA A 412 17.56 -8.75 16.20
C ALA A 412 18.88 -9.42 15.80
N ASN A 413 18.86 -10.27 14.76
CA ASN A 413 20.05 -11.00 14.31
C ASN A 413 20.67 -10.41 13.04
N ARG A 414 20.19 -9.27 12.54
CA ARG A 414 20.66 -8.67 11.29
C ARG A 414 22.18 -8.51 11.22
N GLU A 415 22.83 -8.11 12.31
CA GLU A 415 24.29 -7.95 12.34
C GLU A 415 25.06 -9.26 12.11
N GLN A 416 24.46 -10.41 12.41
CA GLN A 416 25.02 -11.74 12.13
C GLN A 416 24.67 -12.22 10.71
N ILE A 417 23.56 -11.74 10.13
CA ILE A 417 23.10 -12.14 8.78
C ILE A 417 23.87 -11.39 7.68
N VAL A 418 24.06 -10.07 7.82
CA VAL A 418 24.72 -9.22 6.80
C VAL A 418 26.13 -9.69 6.42
N PRO A 419 27.01 -10.16 7.35
CA PRO A 419 28.30 -10.76 7.00
C PRO A 419 28.21 -11.97 6.07
N LEU A 420 27.06 -12.66 5.99
CA LEU A 420 26.85 -13.83 5.14
C LEU A 420 26.40 -13.46 3.73
N LEU A 421 26.04 -12.20 3.48
CA LEU A 421 25.63 -11.76 2.14
C LEU A 421 26.84 -11.62 1.22
N ARG A 422 26.67 -11.99 -0.05
CA ARG A 422 27.66 -11.78 -1.12
C ARG A 422 27.02 -11.08 -2.30
N TYR A 423 27.74 -10.12 -2.86
CA TYR A 423 27.30 -9.32 -3.99
C TYR A 423 28.44 -9.09 -4.96
N HIS A 424 28.12 -8.85 -6.23
CA HIS A 424 29.10 -8.24 -7.12
C HIS A 424 29.27 -6.76 -6.78
N SER A 425 30.46 -6.23 -7.02
CA SER A 425 30.78 -4.81 -6.90
C SER A 425 31.53 -4.30 -8.12
N SER A 426 31.59 -2.97 -8.26
CA SER A 426 32.32 -2.28 -9.33
C SER A 426 33.82 -2.56 -9.36
N LYS A 427 34.40 -3.12 -8.29
CA LYS A 427 35.83 -3.48 -8.19
C LYS A 427 36.09 -4.99 -8.08
N SER A 428 35.06 -5.80 -7.80
CA SER A 428 35.18 -7.25 -7.60
C SER A 428 35.31 -8.10 -8.88
N GLY A 429 35.02 -7.53 -10.06
CA GLY A 429 34.99 -8.29 -11.31
C GLY A 429 33.86 -9.34 -11.32
N GLU A 430 34.20 -10.61 -11.52
CA GLU A 430 33.25 -11.73 -11.51
C GLU A 430 33.12 -12.43 -10.14
N GLU A 431 33.97 -12.09 -9.18
CA GLU A 431 33.83 -12.61 -7.81
C GLU A 431 32.69 -11.89 -7.08
N MET A 432 32.01 -12.59 -6.17
CA MET A 432 31.09 -11.95 -5.22
C MET A 432 31.83 -11.69 -3.91
N VAL A 433 31.66 -10.49 -3.35
CA VAL A 433 32.33 -10.01 -2.14
C VAL A 433 31.30 -9.70 -1.05
N GLY A 434 31.71 -9.79 0.21
CA GLY A 434 30.88 -9.40 1.35
C GLY A 434 30.93 -7.90 1.64
N PHE A 435 30.08 -7.45 2.57
CA PHE A 435 30.13 -6.07 3.07
C PHE A 435 31.45 -5.76 3.80
N ASP A 436 32.01 -6.72 4.53
CA ASP A 436 33.30 -6.55 5.21
C ASP A 436 34.46 -6.34 4.24
N ASP A 437 34.46 -7.08 3.14
CA ASP A 437 35.43 -6.92 2.06
C ASP A 437 35.34 -5.52 1.43
N TYR A 438 34.12 -5.02 1.23
CA TYR A 438 33.87 -3.66 0.76
C TYR A 438 34.42 -2.62 1.75
N ILE A 439 34.11 -2.78 3.05
CA ILE A 439 34.55 -1.85 4.10
C ILE A 439 36.08 -1.77 4.15
N ALA A 440 36.78 -2.91 4.06
CA ALA A 440 38.23 -2.97 4.04
C ALA A 440 38.87 -2.20 2.87
N ARG A 441 38.11 -1.96 1.78
CA ARG A 441 38.55 -1.22 0.58
C ARG A 441 37.95 0.18 0.48
N MET A 442 37.25 0.66 1.51
CA MET A 442 36.72 2.02 1.54
C MET A 442 37.86 3.05 1.52
N LYS A 443 37.59 4.19 0.89
CA LYS A 443 38.56 5.30 0.88
C LYS A 443 38.69 5.93 2.27
N PRO A 444 39.85 6.54 2.59
CA PRO A 444 39.98 7.38 3.78
C PRO A 444 38.89 8.45 3.83
N GLY A 445 38.14 8.51 4.94
CA GLY A 445 37.06 9.48 5.14
C GLY A 445 35.72 9.15 4.49
N GLN A 446 35.60 8.04 3.76
CA GLN A 446 34.31 7.59 3.22
C GLN A 446 33.40 7.11 4.36
N ARG A 447 32.15 7.60 4.38
CA ARG A 447 31.16 7.29 5.44
C ARG A 447 30.03 6.37 5.01
N HIS A 448 29.87 6.16 3.70
CA HIS A 448 28.73 5.41 3.15
C HIS A 448 29.19 4.17 2.38
N ILE A 449 28.46 3.07 2.57
CA ILE A 449 28.51 1.88 1.71
C ILE A 449 27.55 2.13 0.55
N LEU A 450 28.09 2.21 -0.67
CA LEU A 450 27.31 2.61 -1.84
C LEU A 450 26.79 1.37 -2.56
N TYR A 451 25.50 1.35 -2.87
CA TYR A 451 24.88 0.29 -3.64
C TYR A 451 24.00 0.83 -4.76
N ILE A 452 23.72 -0.01 -5.75
CA ILE A 452 22.73 0.24 -6.78
C ILE A 452 21.95 -1.04 -7.09
N THR A 453 20.64 -0.90 -7.26
CA THR A 453 19.76 -1.97 -7.69
C THR A 453 19.59 -1.96 -9.20
N GLY A 454 19.45 -3.14 -9.81
CA GLY A 454 19.21 -3.28 -11.24
C GLY A 454 18.69 -4.67 -11.59
N ARG A 455 18.12 -4.85 -12.78
CA ARG A 455 17.59 -6.17 -13.19
C ARG A 455 18.67 -7.21 -13.44
N THR A 456 19.85 -6.75 -13.85
CA THR A 456 21.02 -7.58 -14.11
C THR A 456 22.28 -6.85 -13.66
N LYS A 457 23.37 -7.60 -13.45
CA LYS A 457 24.69 -7.03 -13.16
C LYS A 457 25.12 -6.02 -14.23
N ARG A 458 24.81 -6.31 -15.50
CA ARG A 458 25.14 -5.46 -16.64
C ARG A 458 24.40 -4.12 -16.59
N ASP A 459 23.12 -4.13 -16.22
CA ASP A 459 22.30 -2.92 -16.10
C ASP A 459 22.79 -2.07 -14.93
N ALA A 460 23.03 -2.68 -13.77
CA ALA A 460 23.59 -2.02 -12.59
C ALA A 460 24.96 -1.38 -12.89
N ALA A 461 25.84 -2.09 -13.59
CA ALA A 461 27.19 -1.63 -13.90
C ALA A 461 27.27 -0.50 -14.95
N ARG A 462 26.24 -0.36 -15.81
CA ARG A 462 26.14 0.68 -16.85
C ARG A 462 25.24 1.85 -16.46
N SER A 463 24.81 1.90 -15.20
CA SER A 463 23.93 2.95 -14.74
C SER A 463 24.61 4.33 -14.75
N PRO A 464 23.95 5.38 -15.25
CA PRO A 464 24.51 6.74 -15.24
C PRO A 464 24.73 7.26 -13.80
N TYR A 465 24.00 6.73 -12.82
CA TYR A 465 24.10 7.14 -11.41
C TYR A 465 25.44 6.80 -10.75
N ILE A 466 26.21 5.86 -11.31
CA ILE A 466 27.47 5.40 -10.71
C ILE A 466 28.72 5.86 -11.47
N GLU A 467 28.58 6.46 -12.66
CA GLU A 467 29.73 6.85 -13.50
C GLU A 467 30.64 7.86 -12.78
N GLY A 468 30.06 8.92 -12.22
CA GLY A 468 30.80 9.92 -11.44
C GLY A 468 31.44 9.31 -10.19
N LEU A 469 30.69 8.47 -9.46
CA LEU A 469 31.18 7.83 -8.23
C LEU A 469 32.37 6.90 -8.52
N LYS A 470 32.29 6.11 -9.61
CA LYS A 470 33.37 5.24 -10.07
C LYS A 470 34.57 6.04 -10.54
N ARG A 471 34.36 7.12 -11.31
CA ARG A 471 35.43 8.03 -11.75
C ARG A 471 36.20 8.60 -10.57
N ASP A 472 35.47 9.03 -9.54
CA ASP A 472 36.08 9.59 -8.34
C ASP A 472 36.71 8.51 -7.46
N GLY A 473 36.50 7.22 -7.77
CA GLY A 473 37.18 6.05 -7.19
C GLY A 473 36.37 5.25 -6.17
N TYR A 474 35.08 5.55 -6.00
CA TYR A 474 34.21 4.84 -5.06
C TYR A 474 33.89 3.43 -5.57
N GLU A 475 33.87 2.46 -4.66
CA GLU A 475 33.33 1.13 -4.94
C GLU A 475 31.80 1.19 -4.84
N VAL A 476 31.08 0.41 -5.65
CA VAL A 476 29.61 0.34 -5.62
C VAL A 476 29.18 -1.13 -5.67
N ILE A 477 28.32 -1.54 -4.75
CA ILE A 477 27.72 -2.87 -4.69
C ILE A 477 26.56 -2.95 -5.70
N TYR A 478 26.52 -4.05 -6.46
CA TYR A 478 25.47 -4.35 -7.44
C TYR A 478 24.48 -5.36 -6.86
N MET A 479 23.25 -4.91 -6.71
CA MET A 479 22.13 -5.70 -6.20
C MET A 479 21.18 -6.02 -7.33
N THR A 480 20.96 -7.30 -7.58
CA THR A 480 20.29 -7.76 -8.81
C THR A 480 19.09 -8.65 -8.57
N ASP A 481 18.85 -9.06 -7.33
CA ASP A 481 17.67 -9.85 -6.99
C ASP A 481 16.52 -8.93 -6.57
N PRO A 482 15.27 -9.23 -6.94
CA PRO A 482 14.12 -8.42 -6.51
C PRO A 482 14.01 -8.27 -4.99
N VAL A 483 14.42 -9.29 -4.22
CA VAL A 483 14.43 -9.24 -2.75
C VAL A 483 15.43 -8.23 -2.18
N ASP A 484 16.46 -7.84 -2.95
CA ASP A 484 17.44 -6.86 -2.51
C ASP A 484 16.80 -5.48 -2.26
N GLU A 485 15.82 -5.08 -3.09
CA GLU A 485 15.09 -3.82 -2.90
C GLU A 485 14.34 -3.77 -1.57
N TYR A 486 13.87 -4.91 -1.10
CA TYR A 486 13.24 -5.03 0.22
C TYR A 486 14.30 -5.07 1.33
N ALA A 487 15.36 -5.88 1.18
CA ALA A 487 16.39 -6.03 2.20
C ALA A 487 17.08 -4.70 2.55
N VAL A 488 17.42 -3.88 1.55
CA VAL A 488 18.13 -2.60 1.76
C VAL A 488 17.29 -1.50 2.38
N GLN A 489 15.95 -1.55 2.28
CA GLN A 489 15.10 -0.60 3.01
C GLN A 489 15.25 -0.73 4.52
N PHE A 490 15.60 -1.93 4.99
CA PHE A 490 15.74 -2.26 6.40
C PHE A 490 17.20 -2.31 6.86
N LEU A 491 18.16 -2.43 5.94
CA LEU A 491 19.59 -2.30 6.19
C LEU A 491 20.04 -0.85 6.02
N LYS A 492 19.77 0.01 7.02
CA LYS A 492 20.16 1.44 6.99
C LYS A 492 21.65 1.67 7.27
N GLU A 493 22.24 0.84 8.13
CA GLU A 493 23.62 0.98 8.60
C GLU A 493 24.23 -0.41 8.78
N TYR A 494 25.54 -0.51 8.58
CA TYR A 494 26.33 -1.69 8.91
C TYR A 494 27.72 -1.29 9.40
N ARG A 495 28.11 -1.77 10.61
CA ARG A 495 29.40 -1.49 11.26
C ARG A 495 29.76 0.00 11.33
N GLY A 496 28.79 0.88 11.64
CA GLY A 496 29.04 2.32 11.73
C GLY A 496 28.97 3.08 10.40
N TYR A 497 28.71 2.39 9.28
CA TYR A 497 28.62 3.00 7.95
C TYR A 497 27.20 2.93 7.42
N GLU A 498 26.68 4.06 6.97
CA GLU A 498 25.36 4.13 6.35
C GLU A 498 25.34 3.44 4.98
N VAL A 499 24.28 2.69 4.69
CA VAL A 499 24.09 2.02 3.40
C VAL A 499 23.26 2.91 2.50
N LEU A 500 23.89 3.45 1.46
CA LEU A 500 23.35 4.53 0.65
C LEU A 500 23.15 4.11 -0.81
N SER A 501 21.93 4.31 -1.31
CA SER A 501 21.61 4.09 -2.72
C SER A 501 22.28 5.15 -3.59
N CYS A 502 22.95 4.72 -4.64
CA CYS A 502 23.54 5.61 -5.65
C CYS A 502 22.48 6.41 -6.44
N MET A 503 21.22 5.99 -6.37
CA MET A 503 20.10 6.69 -7.02
C MET A 503 19.53 7.82 -6.14
N SER A 504 20.01 7.97 -4.91
CA SER A 504 19.55 9.01 -3.98
C SER A 504 20.18 10.37 -4.27
N MET A 505 19.53 11.43 -3.78
CA MET A 505 20.10 12.78 -3.85
C MET A 505 21.39 12.91 -3.02
N ASP A 506 21.52 12.17 -1.92
CA ASP A 506 22.70 12.22 -1.07
C ASP A 506 23.93 11.62 -1.75
N ALA A 507 23.76 10.57 -2.55
CA ALA A 507 24.84 10.04 -3.39
C ALA A 507 25.30 11.07 -4.44
N ALA A 508 24.38 11.86 -5.00
CA ALA A 508 24.74 12.95 -5.92
C ALA A 508 25.52 14.08 -5.22
N ARG A 509 25.29 14.34 -3.92
CA ARG A 509 26.06 15.32 -3.14
C ARG A 509 27.52 14.91 -2.97
N LEU A 510 27.84 13.61 -2.98
CA LEU A 510 29.23 13.13 -2.94
C LEU A 510 30.04 13.54 -4.18
N LEU A 511 29.37 13.92 -5.27
CA LEU A 511 29.98 14.41 -6.51
C LEU A 511 30.08 15.96 -6.56
N ASP A 512 29.54 16.66 -5.56
CA ASP A 512 29.58 18.13 -5.49
C ASP A 512 30.88 18.58 -4.80
N HIS A 513 31.93 18.84 -5.60
CA HIS A 513 33.25 19.27 -5.10
C HIS A 513 33.34 20.76 -4.73
N ARG A 514 32.24 21.52 -4.76
CA ARG A 514 32.23 22.97 -4.53
C ARG A 514 32.42 23.31 -3.03
N SER A 515 33.16 24.38 -2.74
CA SER A 515 33.37 24.84 -1.37
C SER A 515 32.16 25.63 -0.84
N GLU A 516 32.08 25.82 0.47
CA GLU A 516 31.06 26.67 1.09
C GLU A 516 31.11 28.12 0.57
N ALA A 517 32.30 28.63 0.24
CA ALA A 517 32.46 29.96 -0.34
C ALA A 517 31.84 30.04 -1.75
N ASP A 518 32.01 29.00 -2.57
CA ASP A 518 31.45 28.94 -3.92
C ASP A 518 29.92 28.92 -3.90
N LEU A 519 29.33 28.11 -2.99
CA LEU A 519 27.88 28.02 -2.84
C LEU A 519 27.25 29.34 -2.34
N LYS A 520 27.93 30.04 -1.43
CA LYS A 520 27.47 31.37 -0.96
C LYS A 520 27.59 32.44 -2.04
N ALA A 521 28.63 32.38 -2.88
CA ALA A 521 28.79 33.31 -4.00
C ALA A 521 27.69 33.16 -5.06
N GLU A 522 27.30 31.93 -5.40
CA GLU A 522 26.19 31.66 -6.31
C GLU A 522 24.85 32.21 -5.79
N LEU A 523 24.64 32.19 -4.47
CA LEU A 523 23.38 32.61 -3.82
C LEU A 523 23.34 34.08 -3.40
N ALA A 524 24.44 34.82 -3.56
CA ALA A 524 24.51 36.24 -3.21
C ALA A 524 23.44 37.11 -3.90
N PRO A 525 23.08 36.90 -5.20
CA PRO A 525 22.00 37.64 -5.85
C PRO A 525 20.63 37.40 -5.18
N LEU A 526 20.31 36.14 -4.85
CA LEU A 526 19.07 35.78 -4.17
C LEU A 526 19.00 36.41 -2.77
N GLN A 527 20.10 36.37 -2.01
CA GLN A 527 20.18 36.98 -0.68
C GLN A 527 19.88 38.48 -0.75
N ARG A 528 20.48 39.21 -1.69
CA ARG A 528 20.23 40.65 -1.88
C ARG A 528 18.77 40.90 -2.24
N ARG A 529 18.21 40.08 -3.13
CA ARG A 529 16.83 40.26 -3.58
C ARG A 529 15.81 40.04 -2.46
N LEU A 530 16.00 39.01 -1.64
CA LEU A 530 15.15 38.78 -0.47
C LEU A 530 15.33 39.88 0.58
N GLN A 531 16.54 40.43 0.74
CA GLN A 531 16.78 41.57 1.62
C GLN A 531 15.99 42.82 1.18
N GLU A 532 15.86 43.07 -0.12
CA GLU A 532 15.03 44.16 -0.66
C GLU A 532 13.54 43.96 -0.35
N LEU A 533 13.03 42.73 -0.52
CA LEU A 533 11.61 42.40 -0.33
C LEU A 533 11.16 42.44 1.14
N VAL A 534 12.05 42.03 2.06
CA VAL A 534 11.78 42.02 3.50
C VAL A 534 11.92 43.43 4.12
N GLY A 535 12.68 44.32 3.48
CA GLY A 535 12.89 45.69 3.93
C GLY A 535 13.76 45.80 5.19
N ALA A 536 13.82 47.01 5.78
CA ALA A 536 14.73 47.32 6.89
C ALA A 536 14.36 46.67 8.25
N GLN A 537 13.24 45.95 8.33
CA GLN A 537 12.72 45.39 9.58
C GLN A 537 13.32 44.00 9.92
N GLN A 538 13.92 43.31 8.94
CA GLN A 538 14.53 41.99 9.13
C GLN A 538 15.73 41.82 8.19
N THR A 539 16.78 41.17 8.69
CA THR A 539 18.02 40.91 7.93
C THR A 539 17.98 39.52 7.30
N VAL A 540 18.59 39.34 6.12
CA VAL A 540 18.69 38.04 5.41
C VAL A 540 20.15 37.59 5.32
N ALA A 541 20.46 36.38 5.79
CA ALA A 541 21.81 35.81 5.77
C ALA A 541 21.84 34.38 5.22
N LEU A 542 22.97 33.96 4.66
CA LEU A 542 23.22 32.58 4.26
C LEU A 542 23.92 31.81 5.39
N ALA A 543 23.33 30.71 5.85
CA ALA A 543 23.83 29.91 6.97
C ALA A 543 23.90 28.41 6.63
N ALA A 544 24.75 27.69 7.35
CA ALA A 544 24.83 26.24 7.27
C ALA A 544 23.85 25.65 8.30
N LEU A 545 22.64 25.31 7.85
CA LEU A 545 21.60 24.73 8.69
C LEU A 545 21.53 23.21 8.53
N ASN A 546 20.65 22.55 9.31
CA ASN A 546 20.28 21.15 9.11
C ASN A 546 19.92 20.90 7.62
N PRO A 547 20.40 19.82 6.97
CA PRO A 547 20.07 19.49 5.58
C PRO A 547 18.58 19.54 5.19
N GLU A 548 17.66 19.28 6.12
CA GLU A 548 16.21 19.32 5.88
C GLU A 548 15.58 20.70 6.11
N CYS A 549 16.27 21.60 6.80
CA CYS A 549 15.81 22.95 7.08
C CYS A 549 16.18 23.87 5.90
N CYS A 550 15.18 24.46 5.25
CA CYS A 550 15.41 25.41 4.14
C CYS A 550 15.68 26.85 4.62
N ALA A 551 15.06 27.26 5.73
CA ALA A 551 15.25 28.57 6.35
C ALA A 551 14.91 28.53 7.85
N GLN A 552 15.50 29.43 8.64
CA GLN A 552 15.29 29.53 10.09
C GLN A 552 15.28 30.99 10.55
N LEU A 553 14.45 31.31 11.55
CA LEU A 553 14.47 32.61 12.23
C LEU A 553 15.48 32.62 13.39
N ALA A 554 16.30 33.66 13.45
CA ALA A 554 17.28 33.92 14.52
C ALA A 554 17.22 35.39 14.96
N SER A 555 17.90 35.73 16.05
CA SER A 555 18.12 37.12 16.49
C SER A 555 19.54 37.58 16.16
N SER A 556 19.67 38.86 15.81
CA SER A 556 20.95 39.53 15.61
C SER A 556 20.95 40.89 16.32
N ASP A 557 22.13 41.51 16.47
CA ASP A 557 22.27 42.85 17.05
C ASP A 557 21.49 43.94 16.28
N GLN A 558 21.06 43.65 15.05
CA GLN A 558 20.31 44.53 14.16
C GLN A 558 18.81 44.17 14.06
N GLY A 559 18.32 43.24 14.88
CA GLY A 559 16.93 42.78 14.89
C GLY A 559 16.75 41.34 14.37
N PRO A 560 15.52 40.94 13.97
CA PRO A 560 15.23 39.59 13.51
C PRO A 560 16.00 39.24 12.24
N LEU A 561 16.51 38.01 12.18
CA LEU A 561 17.38 37.48 11.13
C LEU A 561 16.72 36.26 10.48
N LEU A 562 16.51 36.32 9.16
CA LEU A 562 16.10 35.18 8.34
C LEU A 562 17.35 34.52 7.76
N GLN A 563 17.65 33.30 8.23
CA GLN A 563 18.78 32.51 7.75
C GLN A 563 18.31 31.54 6.67
N LEU A 564 18.93 31.59 5.49
CA LEU A 564 18.67 30.66 4.38
C LEU A 564 19.75 29.59 4.34
N ASN A 565 19.35 28.33 4.22
CA ASN A 565 20.29 27.22 4.13
C ASN A 565 20.91 27.13 2.74
N PHE A 566 22.15 27.59 2.58
CA PHE A 566 22.84 27.56 1.29
C PHE A 566 23.13 26.14 0.76
N LYS A 567 22.96 25.10 1.59
CA LYS A 567 23.10 23.69 1.19
C LYS A 567 21.78 23.07 0.73
N HIS A 568 20.63 23.67 1.04
CA HIS A 568 19.32 23.09 0.75
C HIS A 568 18.98 23.19 -0.74
N SER A 569 18.42 22.11 -1.32
CA SER A 569 18.16 22.01 -2.77
C SER A 569 17.16 23.06 -3.26
N PHE A 570 16.07 23.29 -2.52
CA PHE A 570 15.12 24.37 -2.81
C PHE A 570 15.79 25.75 -2.88
N VAL A 571 16.63 26.11 -1.91
CA VAL A 571 17.34 27.40 -1.88
C VAL A 571 18.31 27.54 -3.05
N LYS A 572 19.01 26.46 -3.41
CA LYS A 572 19.87 26.44 -4.61
C LYS A 572 19.07 26.65 -5.90
N GLU A 573 17.89 26.05 -6.01
CA GLU A 573 17.05 26.20 -7.20
C GLU A 573 16.41 27.59 -7.29
N LEU A 574 16.03 28.18 -6.15
CA LEU A 574 15.62 29.59 -6.07
C LEU A 574 16.71 30.52 -6.62
N GLY A 575 17.98 30.25 -6.27
CA GLY A 575 19.12 31.06 -6.72
C GLY A 575 19.35 31.06 -8.23
N LYS A 576 18.92 30.01 -8.93
CA LYS A 576 19.03 29.90 -10.40
C LYS A 576 17.89 30.59 -11.13
N HIS A 577 16.80 30.90 -10.45
CA HIS A 577 15.59 31.43 -11.08
C HIS A 577 15.73 32.93 -11.35
N THR A 578 15.64 33.34 -12.62
CA THR A 578 15.91 34.73 -13.06
C THR A 578 14.96 35.76 -12.44
N ALA A 579 13.68 35.41 -12.27
CA ALA A 579 12.68 36.25 -11.59
C ALA A 579 13.07 36.62 -10.14
N LEU A 580 13.85 35.75 -9.48
CA LEU A 580 14.24 35.87 -8.07
C LEU A 580 15.65 36.44 -7.89
N SER A 581 16.33 36.75 -9.00
CA SER A 581 17.70 37.25 -9.00
C SER A 581 17.88 38.58 -9.73
N GLN A 582 16.97 38.95 -10.65
CA GLN A 582 17.15 40.16 -11.49
C GLN A 582 15.91 41.06 -11.67
N GLY A 583 14.68 40.60 -11.33
CA GLY A 583 13.44 41.39 -11.30
C GLY A 583 13.12 42.23 -12.55
N VAL A 584 12.35 41.69 -13.51
CA VAL A 584 12.13 42.36 -14.81
C VAL A 584 10.64 42.67 -15.10
N GLN A 585 9.68 41.98 -14.48
CA GLN A 585 8.23 42.16 -14.74
C GLN A 585 7.32 42.09 -13.49
N PRO A 586 6.11 42.70 -13.50
CA PRO A 586 5.18 42.69 -12.35
C PRO A 586 4.79 41.30 -11.85
N ALA A 587 4.58 40.33 -12.75
CA ALA A 587 4.26 38.95 -12.37
C ALA A 587 5.45 38.25 -11.66
N GLU A 588 6.69 38.57 -12.07
CA GLU A 588 7.90 38.06 -11.44
C GLU A 588 8.09 38.65 -10.03
N GLU A 589 7.71 39.92 -9.83
CA GLU A 589 7.72 40.60 -8.53
C GLU A 589 6.79 39.90 -7.53
N GLN A 590 5.57 39.61 -7.97
CA GLN A 590 4.56 38.96 -7.14
C GLN A 590 4.94 37.51 -6.79
N LEU A 591 5.57 36.79 -7.73
CA LEU A 591 6.15 35.47 -7.47
C LEU A 591 7.25 35.54 -6.41
N ALA A 592 8.15 36.53 -6.51
CA ALA A 592 9.23 36.74 -5.55
C ALA A 592 8.70 37.06 -4.15
N LEU A 593 7.67 37.90 -4.05
CA LEU A 593 7.02 38.24 -2.79
C LEU A 593 6.32 37.03 -2.16
N ASN A 594 5.63 36.22 -2.96
CA ASN A 594 4.97 34.99 -2.50
C ASN A 594 6.00 33.97 -1.97
N ILE A 595 7.13 33.80 -2.67
CA ILE A 595 8.22 32.92 -2.23
C ILE A 595 8.89 33.44 -0.95
N CYS A 596 9.08 34.75 -0.84
CA CYS A 596 9.63 35.37 0.37
C CYS A 596 8.75 35.09 1.60
N ARG A 597 7.42 35.23 1.46
CA ARG A 597 6.45 34.91 2.51
C ARG A 597 6.50 33.42 2.88
N LEU A 598 6.55 32.53 1.89
CA LEU A 598 6.67 31.10 2.14
C LEU A 598 7.95 30.77 2.93
N LEU A 599 9.09 31.38 2.61
CA LEU A 599 10.33 31.19 3.35
C LEU A 599 10.23 31.66 4.80
N GLN A 600 9.52 32.77 5.06
CA GLN A 600 9.26 33.25 6.42
C GLN A 600 8.34 32.29 7.20
N ASP A 601 7.28 31.78 6.56
CA ASP A 601 6.36 30.79 7.16
C ASP A 601 7.10 29.49 7.50
N MET A 602 7.91 28.99 6.56
CA MET A 602 8.77 27.80 6.75
C MET A 602 9.76 28.01 7.90
N ALA A 603 10.39 29.18 7.98
CA ALA A 603 11.33 29.51 9.03
C ALA A 603 10.66 29.65 10.42
N ALA A 604 9.38 30.03 10.47
CA ALA A 604 8.60 30.12 11.70
C ALA A 604 8.08 28.75 12.19
N LEU A 605 8.02 27.75 11.30
CA LEU A 605 7.64 26.37 11.60
C LEU A 605 8.83 25.48 12.01
N GLU A 606 10.06 25.95 11.80
CA GLU A 606 11.25 25.20 12.19
C GLU A 606 11.28 24.98 13.71
N GLY A 607 11.31 23.71 14.13
CA GLY A 607 11.29 23.33 15.55
C GLY A 607 9.91 23.38 16.22
N THR A 608 8.82 23.61 15.48
CA THR A 608 7.45 23.50 16.01
C THR A 608 6.90 22.08 15.92
N ASP A 609 5.85 21.81 16.70
CA ASP A 609 5.17 20.50 16.75
C ASP A 609 4.76 20.00 15.34
N PRO A 610 4.94 18.71 15.01
CA PRO A 610 4.45 18.11 13.77
C PRO A 610 2.96 18.37 13.46
N ASP A 611 2.13 18.53 14.48
CA ASP A 611 0.68 18.77 14.37
C ASP A 611 0.31 20.27 14.38
N ASP A 612 1.29 21.18 14.24
CA ASP A 612 1.03 22.62 14.20
C ASP A 612 0.09 22.97 13.03
N PRO A 613 -1.09 23.57 13.30
CA PRO A 613 -2.10 23.84 12.28
C PRO A 613 -1.60 24.77 11.16
N ARG A 614 -0.56 25.57 11.42
CA ARG A 614 0.06 26.45 10.41
C ARG A 614 0.80 25.66 9.32
N ARG A 615 1.16 24.39 9.56
CA ARG A 615 1.76 23.49 8.55
C ARG A 615 0.78 23.21 7.41
N ALA A 616 -0.51 23.04 7.70
CA ALA A 616 -1.54 22.82 6.69
C ALA A 616 -1.71 24.05 5.78
N ASP A 617 -1.77 25.25 6.36
CA ASP A 617 -1.80 26.51 5.61
C ASP A 617 -0.54 26.69 4.73
N THR A 618 0.63 26.35 5.26
CA THR A 618 1.90 26.41 4.52
C THR A 618 1.95 25.38 3.38
N CYS A 619 1.34 24.19 3.55
CA CYS A 619 1.14 23.23 2.47
C CYS A 619 0.25 23.79 1.36
N ASP A 620 -0.86 24.44 1.71
CA ASP A 620 -1.76 25.04 0.73
C ASP A 620 -1.05 26.16 -0.05
N LYS A 621 -0.24 26.99 0.63
CA LYS A 621 0.62 27.99 -0.02
C LYS A 621 1.65 27.36 -0.98
N CYS A 622 2.24 26.23 -0.62
CA CYS A 622 3.12 25.48 -1.54
C CYS A 622 2.35 25.01 -2.78
N GLN A 623 1.14 24.48 -2.59
CA GLN A 623 0.29 24.00 -3.68
C GLN A 623 -0.12 25.14 -4.63
N ASP A 624 -0.48 26.30 -4.08
CA ASP A 624 -0.83 27.50 -4.85
C ASP A 624 0.36 28.00 -5.67
N LEU A 625 1.57 28.02 -5.09
CA LEU A 625 2.80 28.37 -5.80
C LEU A 625 3.16 27.37 -6.91
N ILE A 626 2.97 26.06 -6.67
CA ILE A 626 3.16 25.02 -7.69
C ILE A 626 2.17 25.25 -8.84
N GLN A 627 0.91 25.54 -8.54
CA GLN A 627 -0.09 25.85 -9.56
C GLN A 627 0.30 27.09 -10.34
N ALA A 628 0.70 28.17 -9.69
CA ALA A 628 1.20 29.40 -10.31
C ALA A 628 2.38 29.15 -11.27
N LEU A 629 3.40 28.43 -10.80
CA LEU A 629 4.61 28.10 -11.58
C LEU A 629 4.30 27.20 -12.79
N ASN A 630 3.31 26.32 -12.66
CA ASN A 630 2.83 25.48 -13.77
C ASN A 630 1.84 26.24 -14.68
N ALA A 631 1.10 27.20 -14.12
CA ALA A 631 0.05 27.96 -14.77
C ALA A 631 0.60 28.95 -15.80
N GLY A 632 1.61 29.71 -15.41
CA GLY A 632 2.23 30.72 -16.27
C GLY A 632 1.31 31.83 -16.74
N GLU A 633 0.12 31.95 -16.16
CA GLU A 633 -0.78 33.08 -16.39
C GLU A 633 -1.11 33.68 -15.03
N ALA A 634 -0.82 34.97 -14.93
CA ALA A 634 -1.53 35.85 -14.03
C ALA A 634 -3.01 35.90 -14.42
N ASP A 635 -3.89 36.19 -13.48
CA ASP A 635 -5.32 36.30 -13.76
C ASP A 635 -5.62 37.46 -14.74
N ALA A 636 -6.90 37.70 -15.05
CA ALA A 636 -7.33 38.73 -16.01
C ALA A 636 -6.80 40.17 -15.74
N SER A 637 -6.22 40.43 -14.56
CA SER A 637 -5.56 41.69 -14.18
C SER A 637 -4.06 41.76 -14.51
N GLY A 638 -3.41 40.65 -14.84
CA GLY A 638 -1.96 40.59 -15.04
C GLY A 638 -1.15 40.38 -13.75
N GLU A 639 -1.81 40.12 -12.62
CA GLU A 639 -1.18 39.76 -11.34
C GLU A 639 -1.30 38.26 -10.99
N LEU A 640 -0.26 37.69 -10.37
CA LEU A 640 -0.35 36.37 -9.72
C LEU A 640 -1.19 36.52 -8.44
N PRO A 641 -2.13 35.61 -8.13
CA PRO A 641 -2.91 35.71 -6.91
C PRO A 641 -1.97 35.78 -5.69
N THR A 642 -2.27 36.71 -4.78
CA THR A 642 -1.59 36.79 -3.48
C THR A 642 -1.85 35.51 -2.71
N LEU A 643 -0.79 34.89 -2.17
CA LEU A 643 -0.90 33.70 -1.32
C LEU A 643 -1.91 33.95 -0.19
N GLY A 644 -2.93 33.08 -0.08
CA GLY A 644 -4.01 33.20 0.90
C GLY A 644 -5.29 33.91 0.44
N ALA A 645 -5.34 34.51 -0.77
CA ALA A 645 -6.56 35.15 -1.28
C ALA A 645 -7.74 34.17 -1.45
N ALA A 646 -7.46 32.89 -1.73
CA ALA A 646 -8.47 31.84 -1.76
C ALA A 646 -8.96 31.44 -0.36
N ALA A 647 -8.10 31.53 0.66
CA ALA A 647 -8.48 31.31 2.06
C ALA A 647 -9.37 32.46 2.56
N VAL A 648 -8.98 33.72 2.29
CA VAL A 648 -9.79 34.91 2.60
C VAL A 648 -11.11 34.91 1.83
N ALA A 649 -11.16 34.42 0.58
CA ALA A 649 -12.43 34.26 -0.13
C ALA A 649 -13.29 33.12 0.44
N ARG A 650 -12.70 32.01 0.92
CA ARG A 650 -13.41 30.92 1.61
C ARG A 650 -13.91 31.35 3.01
N GLU A 651 -13.18 32.24 3.68
CA GLU A 651 -13.59 32.89 4.93
C GLU A 651 -14.64 33.97 4.70
N ALA A 652 -14.52 34.81 3.67
CA ALA A 652 -15.50 35.83 3.32
C ALA A 652 -16.82 35.24 2.80
N THR A 653 -16.78 34.04 2.21
CA THR A 653 -17.99 33.28 1.86
C THR A 653 -18.64 32.64 3.09
N ARG A 654 -17.89 32.46 4.19
CA ARG A 654 -18.37 31.95 5.48
C ARG A 654 -18.85 33.08 6.41
N GLU A 655 -18.20 34.24 6.40
CA GLU A 655 -18.58 35.42 7.19
C GLU A 655 -19.74 36.23 6.59
N ARG A 656 -19.94 36.22 5.26
CA ARG A 656 -21.14 36.82 4.63
C ARG A 656 -22.45 36.06 4.93
N LEU A 657 -22.35 34.89 5.58
CA LEU A 657 -23.49 34.08 6.01
C LEU A 657 -23.85 34.23 7.50
N GLU A 658 -23.15 35.07 8.28
CA GLU A 658 -23.41 35.20 9.73
C GLU A 658 -23.57 36.64 10.27
N THR A 659 -23.71 37.66 9.43
CA THR A 659 -24.13 39.01 9.90
C THR A 659 -25.22 39.63 9.05
N SER A 660 -26.48 39.28 9.35
CA SER A 660 -27.60 40.21 9.19
C SER A 660 -28.59 40.04 10.34
N GLU A 661 -28.63 41.00 11.26
CA GLU A 661 -29.86 41.72 11.62
C GLU A 661 -29.60 42.82 12.68
N GLY A 662 -30.11 44.02 12.42
CA GLY A 662 -29.99 45.18 13.32
C GLY A 662 -30.59 46.52 12.83
N LYS A 663 -31.90 46.55 12.51
CA LYS A 663 -32.91 47.66 12.57
C LYS A 663 -32.85 48.93 11.66
N ALA A 664 -33.97 49.18 10.97
CA ALA A 664 -34.57 50.51 10.66
C ALA A 664 -36.12 50.39 10.50
N ASP A 665 -36.88 51.46 10.75
CA ASP A 665 -38.34 51.49 11.04
C ASP A 665 -39.22 52.28 10.00
N ALA A 666 -40.48 51.81 9.79
CA ALA A 666 -41.81 52.36 9.32
C ALA A 666 -42.19 53.15 8.00
N GLY A 667 -43.25 52.66 7.27
CA GLY A 667 -44.51 53.35 6.77
C GLY A 667 -44.76 53.65 5.24
N SER A 668 -45.96 53.85 4.64
CA SER A 668 -47.18 53.01 4.36
C SER A 668 -48.15 53.64 3.28
N ASP A 669 -47.95 53.48 1.94
CA ASP A 669 -48.82 54.13 0.91
C ASP A 669 -48.99 53.33 -0.44
N LEU A 670 -48.88 52.00 -0.41
CA LEU A 670 -48.57 51.17 -1.60
C LEU A 670 -49.72 50.33 -2.21
N LEU A 671 -50.94 50.31 -1.63
CA LEU A 671 -51.93 49.24 -1.90
C LEU A 671 -53.35 49.78 -2.19
N SER A 672 -53.69 50.00 -3.48
CA SER A 672 -55.05 50.37 -3.93
C SER A 672 -55.43 49.73 -5.29
N CYS A 673 -56.71 49.37 -5.48
CA CYS A 673 -57.19 48.68 -6.71
C CYS A 673 -56.96 49.51 -7.98
N GLY A 674 -56.55 48.85 -9.07
CA GLY A 674 -56.27 49.44 -10.38
C GLY A 674 -54.83 49.92 -10.60
N ARG A 675 -53.98 49.97 -9.55
CA ARG A 675 -52.55 50.31 -9.69
C ARG A 675 -51.74 49.16 -10.26
N ARG A 676 -50.85 49.47 -11.21
CA ARG A 676 -49.81 48.54 -11.65
C ARG A 676 -48.73 48.46 -10.59
N VAL A 677 -48.42 47.24 -10.22
CA VAL A 677 -47.54 46.93 -9.12
C VAL A 677 -46.66 45.75 -9.48
N ARG A 678 -45.61 45.57 -8.70
CA ARG A 678 -44.79 44.37 -8.75
C ARG A 678 -45.21 43.46 -7.60
N VAL A 679 -45.57 42.23 -7.93
CA VAL A 679 -45.95 41.18 -6.96
C VAL A 679 -44.77 40.24 -6.80
N VAL A 680 -44.25 40.11 -5.59
CA VAL A 680 -43.01 39.40 -5.28
C VAL A 680 -43.31 38.24 -4.32
N ARG A 681 -43.49 37.03 -4.85
CA ARG A 681 -43.69 35.79 -4.07
C ARG A 681 -42.57 34.80 -4.35
N ARG A 682 -41.89 34.34 -3.29
CA ARG A 682 -40.88 33.24 -3.28
C ARG A 682 -40.08 33.17 -4.60
N GLU A 683 -39.32 34.24 -4.83
CA GLU A 683 -38.34 34.43 -5.92
C GLU A 683 -38.87 34.71 -7.34
N ARG A 684 -40.18 34.92 -7.52
CA ARG A 684 -40.73 35.46 -8.77
C ARG A 684 -41.36 36.82 -8.52
N ALA A 685 -40.86 37.83 -9.22
CA ALA A 685 -41.45 39.17 -9.26
C ALA A 685 -42.15 39.35 -10.61
N ARG A 686 -43.49 39.33 -10.61
CA ARG A 686 -44.30 39.54 -11.82
C ARG A 686 -44.98 40.91 -11.74
N ARG A 687 -44.99 41.63 -12.87
CA ARG A 687 -45.80 42.85 -12.99
C ARG A 687 -47.26 42.42 -13.04
N ALA A 688 -48.07 42.97 -12.16
CA ALA A 688 -49.49 42.68 -12.05
C ALA A 688 -50.27 43.98 -11.84
N MET A 689 -51.59 43.88 -11.91
CA MET A 689 -52.47 44.98 -11.53
C MET A 689 -53.30 44.53 -10.33
N ILE A 690 -53.37 45.35 -9.27
CA ILE A 690 -54.21 45.04 -8.10
C ILE A 690 -55.67 45.09 -8.53
N SER A 691 -56.42 44.00 -8.35
CA SER A 691 -57.87 43.95 -8.61
C SER A 691 -58.69 44.17 -7.34
N PHE A 692 -58.24 43.68 -6.18
CA PHE A 692 -58.95 43.80 -4.89
C PHE A 692 -57.98 43.89 -3.68
N VAL A 693 -58.40 44.53 -2.57
CA VAL A 693 -57.60 44.67 -1.32
C VAL A 693 -58.47 44.31 -0.11
N ASP A 694 -57.98 43.41 0.75
CA ASP A 694 -58.59 43.01 2.03
C ASP A 694 -57.70 43.47 3.20
N GLU A 695 -58.14 44.52 3.89
CA GLU A 695 -57.37 45.18 4.96
C GLU A 695 -57.35 44.39 6.27
N ASP A 696 -58.41 43.66 6.60
CA ASP A 696 -58.51 42.87 7.84
C ASP A 696 -57.62 41.61 7.76
N ALA A 697 -57.54 40.99 6.58
CA ALA A 697 -56.69 39.82 6.33
C ALA A 697 -55.26 40.16 5.86
N LYS A 698 -54.99 41.43 5.51
CA LYS A 698 -53.72 41.93 4.92
C LYS A 698 -53.31 41.23 3.62
N THR A 699 -54.26 41.05 2.70
CA THR A 699 -54.06 40.43 1.37
C THR A 699 -54.61 41.30 0.23
N VAL A 700 -54.11 41.12 -0.99
CA VAL A 700 -54.56 41.79 -2.22
C VAL A 700 -54.66 40.76 -3.36
N ASP A 701 -55.68 40.88 -4.21
CA ASP A 701 -55.80 40.08 -5.43
C ASP A 701 -55.14 40.83 -6.61
N VAL A 702 -54.45 40.08 -7.48
CA VAL A 702 -53.61 40.64 -8.55
C VAL A 702 -53.79 39.89 -9.87
N LEU A 703 -53.83 40.63 -10.98
CA LEU A 703 -53.99 40.12 -12.34
C LEU A 703 -52.67 40.18 -13.13
N TYR A 704 -52.26 39.06 -13.74
CA TYR A 704 -51.05 38.96 -14.57
C TYR A 704 -51.37 38.86 -16.08
N PRO A 705 -50.97 39.83 -16.91
CA PRO A 705 -51.21 39.77 -18.35
C PRO A 705 -50.26 38.79 -19.08
N GLN A 706 -50.79 37.93 -19.95
CA GLN A 706 -50.03 37.00 -20.79
C GLN A 706 -49.63 37.63 -22.16
N PRO A 707 -48.47 37.30 -22.75
CA PRO A 707 -48.04 37.85 -24.05
C PRO A 707 -48.90 37.34 -25.23
N VAL A 708 -49.23 38.25 -26.16
CA VAL A 708 -50.15 38.02 -27.29
C VAL A 708 -49.51 37.14 -28.36
N ALA A 709 -49.48 35.83 -28.15
CA ALA A 709 -48.93 34.87 -29.11
C ALA A 709 -49.77 33.60 -29.30
N SER A 710 -51.10 33.66 -29.14
CA SER A 710 -52.06 32.68 -29.73
C SER A 710 -53.51 32.91 -29.26
N GLY A 711 -54.23 33.83 -29.90
CA GLY A 711 -55.65 33.71 -30.25
C GLY A 711 -56.77 33.40 -29.24
N LYS A 712 -56.54 33.17 -27.93
CA LYS A 712 -57.57 33.08 -26.88
C LYS A 712 -56.98 33.52 -25.53
N GLN A 713 -57.65 34.45 -24.85
CA GLN A 713 -57.11 35.26 -23.75
C GLN A 713 -57.94 35.03 -22.47
N GLU A 714 -57.31 34.54 -21.40
CA GLU A 714 -57.79 34.68 -20.02
C GLU A 714 -56.58 35.06 -19.15
N ASP A 715 -56.68 36.19 -18.45
CA ASP A 715 -55.62 36.68 -17.55
C ASP A 715 -55.62 35.86 -16.26
N GLU A 716 -54.43 35.61 -15.70
CA GLU A 716 -54.26 34.77 -14.50
C GLU A 716 -54.43 35.65 -13.25
N GLU A 717 -55.45 35.38 -12.42
CA GLU A 717 -55.75 36.11 -11.17
C GLU A 717 -55.34 35.30 -9.93
N GLU A 718 -54.66 35.95 -8.97
CA GLU A 718 -54.17 35.30 -7.75
C GLU A 718 -54.30 36.20 -6.52
N GLY A 719 -54.72 35.64 -5.37
CA GLY A 719 -54.71 36.32 -4.07
C GLY A 719 -53.38 36.21 -3.33
N VAL A 720 -52.79 37.36 -2.99
CA VAL A 720 -51.44 37.46 -2.42
C VAL A 720 -51.39 38.40 -1.21
N PRO A 721 -50.66 38.07 -0.12
CA PRO A 721 -50.47 38.99 1.00
C PRO A 721 -49.94 40.36 0.57
N ALA A 722 -50.54 41.44 1.09
CA ALA A 722 -50.31 42.81 0.64
C ALA A 722 -48.84 43.26 0.75
N LYS A 723 -48.10 42.66 1.68
CA LYS A 723 -46.64 42.83 1.84
C LYS A 723 -45.80 42.41 0.63
N TYR A 724 -46.36 41.60 -0.28
CA TYR A 724 -45.68 41.15 -1.49
C TYR A 724 -45.89 42.10 -2.67
N VAL A 725 -46.49 43.28 -2.47
CA VAL A 725 -46.86 44.19 -3.56
C VAL A 725 -46.17 45.55 -3.43
N GLN A 726 -45.58 46.05 -4.53
CA GLN A 726 -44.76 47.28 -4.59
C GLN A 726 -45.11 48.19 -5.80
N ALA A 727 -44.87 49.52 -5.73
CA ALA A 727 -45.20 50.50 -6.79
C ALA A 727 -44.24 50.49 -8.00
N LEU A 728 -44.77 50.77 -9.20
CA LEU A 728 -43.97 51.10 -10.40
C LEU A 728 -43.54 52.58 -10.37
N GLN A 729 -42.31 52.91 -10.79
CA GLN A 729 -41.81 54.29 -10.92
C GLN A 729 -41.61 54.72 -12.39
N ASP A 730 -41.72 56.04 -12.63
CA ASP A 730 -41.92 56.76 -13.91
C ASP A 730 -40.63 56.97 -14.74
N PHE A 731 -40.78 57.37 -16.01
CA PHE A 731 -39.78 57.70 -17.06
C PHE A 731 -39.10 56.54 -17.84
N GLU A 732 -39.91 55.84 -18.64
CA GLU A 732 -39.51 55.39 -19.98
C GLU A 732 -39.62 56.59 -20.96
N LEU A 733 -38.65 56.75 -21.89
CA LEU A 733 -38.65 57.54 -23.17
C LEU A 733 -37.66 58.72 -23.28
N THR A 734 -36.53 58.49 -23.96
CA THR A 734 -35.91 59.48 -24.86
C THR A 734 -35.71 58.87 -26.25
N ALA A 735 -36.11 59.61 -27.28
CA ALA A 735 -35.95 59.23 -28.68
C ALA A 735 -34.52 59.54 -29.17
N ALA A 736 -33.91 58.59 -29.90
CA ALA A 736 -32.60 58.77 -30.51
C ALA A 736 -32.63 59.81 -31.66
N PRO A 737 -31.55 60.58 -31.88
CA PRO A 737 -31.44 61.49 -33.03
C PRO A 737 -31.36 60.68 -34.33
N SER A 738 -31.65 61.33 -35.47
CA SER A 738 -31.73 60.68 -36.78
C SER A 738 -30.42 59.97 -37.17
N GLU A 739 -30.54 58.66 -37.45
CA GLU A 739 -29.44 57.71 -37.66
C GLU A 739 -28.57 58.01 -38.90
N ASP A 740 -29.06 58.78 -39.87
CA ASP A 740 -28.45 58.87 -41.20
C ASP A 740 -27.20 59.80 -41.30
N SER A 741 -26.91 60.60 -40.27
CA SER A 741 -25.77 61.55 -40.21
C SER A 741 -24.51 60.97 -39.54
N LEU A 742 -24.70 60.17 -38.49
CA LEU A 742 -23.60 59.63 -37.66
C LEU A 742 -22.77 58.58 -38.41
N PHE A 743 -23.43 57.73 -39.21
CA PHE A 743 -22.78 56.60 -39.87
C PHE A 743 -22.06 56.98 -41.18
N LYS A 744 -22.54 58.02 -41.90
CA LYS A 744 -21.80 58.62 -43.02
C LYS A 744 -20.47 59.22 -42.53
N SER A 745 -20.49 59.87 -41.38
CA SER A 745 -19.29 60.44 -40.73
C SER A 745 -18.33 59.35 -40.23
N ALA A 746 -18.85 58.27 -39.62
CA ALA A 746 -18.02 57.14 -39.19
C ALA A 746 -17.34 56.41 -40.36
N THR A 747 -18.00 56.34 -41.52
CA THR A 747 -17.44 55.77 -42.75
C THR A 747 -16.31 56.65 -43.30
N ALA A 748 -16.49 57.97 -43.32
CA ALA A 748 -15.45 58.92 -43.74
C ALA A 748 -14.19 58.83 -42.85
N ASP A 749 -14.37 58.74 -41.53
CA ASP A 749 -13.24 58.57 -40.60
C ASP A 749 -12.54 57.23 -40.76
N LYS A 750 -13.28 56.14 -41.05
CA LYS A 750 -12.68 54.85 -41.39
C LYS A 750 -11.81 54.94 -42.65
N GLU A 751 -12.28 55.61 -43.69
CA GLU A 751 -11.53 55.79 -44.94
C GLU A 751 -10.24 56.59 -44.69
N ARG A 752 -10.32 57.67 -43.91
CA ARG A 752 -9.16 58.48 -43.53
C ARG A 752 -8.16 57.70 -42.69
N GLY A 753 -8.64 56.93 -41.71
CA GLY A 753 -7.82 55.99 -40.94
C GLY A 753 -7.14 54.94 -41.84
N ASN A 754 -7.84 54.39 -42.83
CA ASN A 754 -7.26 53.42 -43.78
C ASN A 754 -6.16 54.03 -44.66
N GLN A 755 -6.28 55.30 -45.04
CA GLN A 755 -5.23 56.01 -45.80
C GLN A 755 -3.98 56.19 -44.93
N LEU A 756 -4.13 56.64 -43.69
CA LEU A 756 -3.03 56.82 -42.74
C LEU A 756 -2.37 55.48 -42.37
N PHE A 757 -3.16 54.43 -42.20
CA PHE A 757 -2.64 53.07 -41.96
C PHE A 757 -1.73 52.60 -43.10
N LYS A 758 -2.08 52.90 -44.37
CA LYS A 758 -1.24 52.58 -45.53
C LYS A 758 0.07 53.40 -45.54
N LEU A 759 0.04 54.61 -45.00
CA LEU A 759 1.22 55.46 -44.81
C LEU A 759 2.06 55.06 -43.58
N LYS A 760 1.65 54.02 -42.84
CA LYS A 760 2.26 53.53 -41.59
C LYS A 760 2.22 54.55 -40.43
N ASP A 761 1.36 55.56 -40.53
CA ASP A 761 1.06 56.45 -39.42
C ASP A 761 -0.02 55.81 -38.53
N TYR A 762 0.43 54.85 -37.69
CA TYR A 762 -0.47 54.02 -36.88
C TYR A 762 -1.12 54.80 -35.74
N GLU A 763 -0.47 55.85 -35.24
CA GLU A 763 -0.99 56.68 -34.16
C GLU A 763 -2.16 57.53 -34.66
N ALA A 764 -1.96 58.31 -35.74
CA ALA A 764 -3.04 59.09 -36.35
C ALA A 764 -4.16 58.18 -36.89
N ALA A 765 -3.83 57.04 -37.51
CA ALA A 765 -4.86 56.08 -37.94
C ALA A 765 -5.71 55.55 -36.77
N SER A 766 -5.07 55.25 -35.63
CA SER A 766 -5.77 54.80 -34.41
C SER A 766 -6.74 55.85 -33.87
N GLU A 767 -6.38 57.13 -33.93
CA GLU A 767 -7.25 58.24 -33.53
C GLU A 767 -8.50 58.33 -34.41
N PHE A 768 -8.37 58.24 -35.73
CA PHE A 768 -9.53 58.26 -36.64
C PHE A 768 -10.46 57.05 -36.44
N TYR A 769 -9.91 55.85 -36.21
CA TYR A 769 -10.74 54.69 -35.85
C TYR A 769 -11.41 54.87 -34.48
N GLY A 770 -10.71 55.46 -33.50
CA GLY A 770 -11.27 55.80 -32.19
C GLY A 770 -12.41 56.81 -32.28
N ALA A 771 -12.26 57.87 -33.09
CA ALA A 771 -13.30 58.85 -33.35
C ALA A 771 -14.54 58.22 -34.00
N ALA A 772 -14.35 57.32 -34.97
CA ALA A 772 -15.45 56.57 -35.57
C ALA A 772 -16.17 55.69 -34.53
N LEU A 773 -15.45 55.00 -33.64
CA LEU A 773 -16.02 54.19 -32.56
C LEU A 773 -16.76 55.02 -31.51
N ALA A 774 -16.28 56.23 -31.19
CA ALA A 774 -16.97 57.15 -30.28
C ALA A 774 -18.36 57.53 -30.79
N ARG A 775 -18.58 57.56 -32.12
CA ARG A 775 -19.91 57.79 -32.71
C ARG A 775 -20.85 56.61 -32.55
N PHE A 776 -20.33 55.38 -32.54
CA PHE A 776 -21.10 54.19 -32.19
C PHE A 776 -21.47 54.18 -30.71
N ALA A 777 -20.54 54.57 -29.82
CA ALA A 777 -20.79 54.69 -28.38
C ALA A 777 -21.78 55.82 -28.04
N ALA A 778 -21.81 56.89 -28.83
CA ALA A 778 -22.74 58.02 -28.66
C ALA A 778 -24.17 57.73 -29.18
N ARG A 779 -24.43 56.56 -29.79
CA ARG A 779 -25.78 56.14 -30.20
C ARG A 779 -26.62 55.93 -28.94
N PRO A 780 -27.79 56.59 -28.78
CA PRO A 780 -28.65 56.35 -27.62
C PRO A 780 -29.11 54.90 -27.59
N VAL A 781 -29.03 54.29 -26.41
CA VAL A 781 -29.50 52.93 -26.17
C VAL A 781 -30.91 53.00 -25.61
N GLY A 782 -31.85 52.30 -26.24
CA GLY A 782 -33.27 52.29 -25.84
C GLY A 782 -33.74 50.90 -25.41
N ARG A 783 -34.95 50.84 -24.83
CA ARG A 783 -35.60 49.57 -24.45
C ARG A 783 -35.71 48.61 -25.64
N GLY A 784 -35.26 47.38 -25.44
CA GLY A 784 -35.25 46.32 -26.45
C GLY A 784 -33.94 46.21 -27.25
N GLU A 785 -33.03 47.18 -27.14
CA GLU A 785 -31.71 47.12 -27.78
C GLU A 785 -30.80 46.10 -27.09
N GLN A 786 -29.93 45.47 -27.89
CA GLN A 786 -28.91 44.55 -27.40
C GLN A 786 -27.62 45.30 -27.09
N VAL A 787 -27.02 44.99 -25.94
CA VAL A 787 -25.78 45.60 -25.45
C VAL A 787 -24.81 44.54 -24.93
N LEU A 788 -23.53 44.85 -24.99
CA LEU A 788 -22.46 44.07 -24.38
C LEU A 788 -21.89 44.80 -23.16
N LEU A 789 -21.70 44.06 -22.07
CA LEU A 789 -21.09 44.55 -20.82
C LEU A 789 -19.88 43.69 -20.42
N ARG A 790 -18.92 44.29 -19.72
CA ARG A 790 -17.71 43.61 -19.24
C ARG A 790 -18.00 42.79 -17.98
N ARG A 791 -17.55 41.53 -17.95
CA ARG A 791 -17.63 40.69 -16.74
C ARG A 791 -16.49 41.02 -15.78
N GLN A 792 -16.76 40.94 -14.47
CA GLN A 792 -15.74 41.17 -13.44
C GLN A 792 -14.72 40.02 -13.33
N ASP A 793 -15.15 38.76 -13.48
CA ASP A 793 -14.25 37.57 -13.37
C ASP A 793 -14.60 36.48 -14.43
N PRO A 794 -14.22 36.65 -15.70
CA PRO A 794 -14.62 35.73 -16.77
C PRO A 794 -13.96 34.33 -16.72
N GLU A 795 -12.78 34.22 -16.11
CA GLU A 795 -11.99 32.97 -16.09
C GLU A 795 -12.48 31.96 -15.05
N LYS A 796 -12.99 32.41 -13.91
CA LYS A 796 -13.62 31.53 -12.89
C LYS A 796 -14.92 30.89 -13.38
N GLU A 797 -15.65 31.57 -14.25
CA GLU A 797 -16.94 31.08 -14.76
C GLU A 797 -16.84 30.29 -16.08
N GLY A 798 -15.65 30.23 -16.71
CA GLY A 798 -15.46 29.58 -18.01
C GLY A 798 -16.27 30.23 -19.14
N LYS A 799 -16.56 31.53 -19.06
CA LYS A 799 -17.45 32.26 -19.97
C LYS A 799 -16.74 33.42 -20.68
N SER A 800 -17.31 33.88 -21.80
CA SER A 800 -16.76 35.01 -22.58
C SER A 800 -16.60 36.27 -21.72
N ALA A 801 -15.53 37.05 -21.97
CA ALA A 801 -15.21 38.28 -21.24
C ALA A 801 -16.28 39.38 -21.34
N LEU A 802 -17.15 39.29 -22.35
CA LEU A 802 -18.32 40.14 -22.52
C LEU A 802 -19.60 39.31 -22.37
N ALA A 803 -20.62 39.88 -21.73
CA ALA A 803 -21.95 39.30 -21.63
C ALA A 803 -22.92 40.09 -22.52
N LEU A 804 -23.78 39.37 -23.25
CA LEU A 804 -24.90 39.95 -23.99
C LEU A 804 -26.08 40.16 -23.05
N ALA A 805 -26.68 41.35 -23.08
CA ALA A 805 -27.92 41.65 -22.38
C ALA A 805 -28.85 42.49 -23.25
N THR A 806 -30.15 42.48 -22.91
CA THR A 806 -31.15 43.36 -23.53
C THR A 806 -31.52 44.47 -22.55
N VAL A 807 -31.61 45.71 -23.03
CA VAL A 807 -32.06 46.84 -22.20
C VAL A 807 -33.55 46.73 -21.93
N LEU A 808 -33.92 46.64 -20.66
CA LEU A 808 -35.30 46.52 -20.19
C LEU A 808 -35.93 47.90 -19.97
N SER A 809 -35.18 48.85 -19.42
CA SER A 809 -35.59 50.23 -19.18
C SER A 809 -34.35 51.15 -19.16
N VAL A 810 -34.56 52.44 -19.42
CA VAL A 810 -33.52 53.48 -19.32
C VAL A 810 -34.11 54.64 -18.56
N ASP A 811 -33.38 55.08 -17.56
CA ASP A 811 -33.78 56.09 -16.61
C ASP A 811 -33.41 57.52 -17.12
N SER A 812 -33.76 58.59 -16.39
CA SER A 812 -33.61 59.99 -16.78
C SER A 812 -32.19 60.51 -16.58
N GLU A 813 -31.36 59.78 -15.83
CA GLU A 813 -29.93 60.01 -15.65
C GLU A 813 -29.09 59.17 -16.65
N GLY A 814 -29.74 58.32 -17.46
CA GLY A 814 -29.10 57.47 -18.47
C GLY A 814 -28.62 56.11 -17.94
N LEU A 815 -29.12 55.66 -16.78
CA LEU A 815 -28.88 54.33 -16.23
C LEU A 815 -29.79 53.30 -16.92
N CYS A 816 -29.22 52.20 -17.38
CA CYS A 816 -29.92 51.14 -18.09
C CYS A 816 -30.12 49.91 -17.19
N GLU A 817 -31.36 49.45 -17.03
CA GLU A 817 -31.70 48.16 -16.43
C GLU A 817 -31.57 47.06 -17.49
N LEU A 818 -30.76 46.03 -17.22
CA LEU A 818 -30.45 44.97 -18.18
C LEU A 818 -31.14 43.64 -17.85
N SER A 819 -31.37 42.82 -18.87
CA SER A 819 -32.02 41.50 -18.74
C SER A 819 -31.29 40.49 -17.86
N ASN A 820 -30.04 40.75 -17.51
CA ASN A 820 -29.23 39.95 -16.58
C ASN A 820 -29.24 40.49 -15.13
N GLY A 821 -30.04 41.53 -14.85
CA GLY A 821 -30.17 42.14 -13.54
C GLY A 821 -29.13 43.22 -13.21
N ALA A 822 -28.24 43.58 -14.14
CA ALA A 822 -27.28 44.67 -13.95
C ALA A 822 -27.92 46.04 -14.27
N GLU A 823 -27.55 47.05 -13.50
CA GLU A 823 -27.89 48.46 -13.73
C GLU A 823 -26.59 49.22 -14.01
N LEU A 824 -26.44 49.73 -15.23
CA LEU A 824 -25.19 50.36 -15.68
C LEU A 824 -25.49 51.63 -16.49
N PRO A 825 -24.67 52.69 -16.38
CA PRO A 825 -24.78 53.86 -17.24
C PRO A 825 -24.66 53.46 -18.71
N ALA A 826 -25.43 54.09 -19.60
CA ALA A 826 -25.39 53.81 -21.04
C ALA A 826 -23.98 53.92 -21.64
N GLY A 827 -23.11 54.77 -21.08
CA GLY A 827 -21.71 54.94 -21.50
C GLY A 827 -20.79 53.75 -21.19
N ASP A 828 -21.17 52.88 -20.25
CA ASP A 828 -20.42 51.66 -19.89
C ASP A 828 -20.85 50.44 -20.71
N LEU A 829 -21.84 50.62 -21.59
CA LEU A 829 -22.41 49.59 -22.44
C LEU A 829 -21.93 49.74 -23.88
N LEU A 830 -21.60 48.62 -24.51
CA LEU A 830 -21.26 48.59 -25.93
C LEU A 830 -22.52 48.23 -26.75
N PRO A 831 -23.12 49.17 -27.51
CA PRO A 831 -24.33 48.90 -28.28
C PRO A 831 -24.09 47.96 -29.47
N VAL A 832 -24.98 46.98 -29.65
CA VAL A 832 -24.93 46.02 -30.76
C VAL A 832 -25.78 46.54 -31.92
N CYS A 833 -25.14 47.18 -32.89
CA CYS A 833 -25.80 47.71 -34.09
C CYS A 833 -25.85 46.61 -35.18
N GLN A 834 -26.95 45.84 -35.23
CA GLN A 834 -27.10 44.66 -36.10
C GLN A 834 -26.86 44.97 -37.59
N GLU A 835 -27.42 46.06 -38.11
CA GLU A 835 -27.32 46.45 -39.53
C GLU A 835 -25.92 46.95 -39.94
N LEU A 836 -25.13 47.42 -38.98
CA LEU A 836 -23.80 48.01 -39.21
C LEU A 836 -22.68 47.20 -38.57
N LEU A 837 -22.95 45.96 -38.19
CA LEU A 837 -22.01 45.08 -37.50
C LEU A 837 -20.69 44.89 -38.28
N PRO A 838 -20.68 44.74 -39.62
CA PRO A 838 -19.42 44.67 -40.39
C PRO A 838 -18.59 45.95 -40.31
N LEU A 839 -19.24 47.12 -40.29
CA LEU A 839 -18.56 48.41 -40.14
C LEU A 839 -18.00 48.55 -38.73
N HIS A 840 -18.82 48.32 -37.71
CA HIS A 840 -18.48 48.46 -36.30
C HIS A 840 -17.31 47.55 -35.90
N THR A 841 -17.37 46.26 -36.27
CA THR A 841 -16.31 45.30 -35.98
C THR A 841 -15.02 45.62 -36.75
N SER A 842 -15.11 46.09 -37.99
CA SER A 842 -13.92 46.48 -38.77
C SER A 842 -13.14 47.65 -38.17
N LEU A 843 -13.81 48.58 -37.48
CA LEU A 843 -13.16 49.71 -36.81
C LEU A 843 -12.31 49.25 -35.63
N TYR A 844 -12.88 48.44 -34.72
CA TYR A 844 -12.12 47.82 -33.63
C TYR A 844 -10.96 46.97 -34.16
N MET A 845 -11.21 46.20 -35.22
CA MET A 845 -10.20 45.35 -35.85
C MET A 845 -9.01 46.14 -36.40
N ASN A 846 -9.27 47.26 -37.07
CA ASN A 846 -8.23 48.11 -37.62
C ASN A 846 -7.47 48.87 -36.52
N ARG A 847 -8.18 49.38 -35.50
CA ARG A 847 -7.54 50.00 -34.33
C ARG A 847 -6.64 49.02 -33.57
N ALA A 848 -7.08 47.78 -33.40
CA ALA A 848 -6.27 46.71 -32.81
C ALA A 848 -4.97 46.48 -33.59
N ARG A 849 -5.02 46.51 -34.93
CA ARG A 849 -3.83 46.41 -35.78
C ARG A 849 -2.88 47.59 -35.61
N CYS A 850 -3.38 48.83 -35.50
CA CYS A 850 -2.55 49.98 -35.16
C CYS A 850 -1.85 49.77 -33.81
N ARG A 851 -2.63 49.41 -32.78
CA ARG A 851 -2.14 49.17 -31.42
C ARG A 851 -1.08 48.06 -31.36
N GLN A 852 -1.24 46.98 -32.13
CA GLN A 852 -0.21 45.94 -32.26
C GLN A 852 1.10 46.46 -32.86
N ASN A 853 1.03 47.31 -33.89
CA ASN A 853 2.24 47.90 -34.49
C ASN A 853 2.91 48.93 -33.57
N LEU A 854 2.15 49.53 -32.64
CA LEU A 854 2.65 50.43 -31.61
C LEU A 854 3.13 49.70 -30.33
N GLY A 855 3.09 48.37 -30.30
CA GLY A 855 3.45 47.57 -29.11
C GLY A 855 2.41 47.60 -27.97
N ARG A 856 1.26 48.24 -28.16
CA ARG A 856 0.15 48.34 -27.20
C ARG A 856 -0.72 47.08 -27.24
N HIS A 857 -0.13 45.93 -26.93
CA HIS A 857 -0.74 44.62 -27.11
C HIS A 857 -1.97 44.36 -26.21
N GLU A 858 -2.00 44.94 -25.02
CA GLU A 858 -3.13 44.85 -24.10
C GLU A 858 -4.38 45.52 -24.67
N GLU A 859 -4.26 46.79 -25.05
CA GLU A 859 -5.35 47.55 -25.68
C GLU A 859 -5.83 46.89 -26.98
N ALA A 860 -4.90 46.31 -27.76
CA ALA A 860 -5.26 45.55 -28.95
C ALA A 860 -6.08 44.29 -28.61
N ALA A 861 -5.73 43.57 -27.54
CA ALA A 861 -6.50 42.39 -27.11
C ALA A 861 -7.90 42.76 -26.60
N GLN A 862 -8.06 43.93 -25.98
CA GLN A 862 -9.36 44.47 -25.56
C GLN A 862 -10.25 44.79 -26.77
N ASP A 863 -9.71 45.49 -27.78
CA ASP A 863 -10.44 45.76 -29.03
C ASP A 863 -10.90 44.47 -29.73
N LEU A 864 -10.03 43.47 -29.79
CA LEU A 864 -10.35 42.18 -30.42
C LEU A 864 -11.37 41.38 -29.63
N THR A 865 -11.42 41.56 -28.32
CA THR A 865 -12.46 40.98 -27.46
C THR A 865 -13.82 41.64 -27.74
N ALA A 866 -13.86 42.95 -27.97
CA ALA A 866 -15.07 43.65 -28.43
C ALA A 866 -15.55 43.13 -29.80
N VAL A 867 -14.62 42.90 -30.75
CA VAL A 867 -14.96 42.30 -32.06
C VAL A 867 -15.63 40.94 -31.90
N LEU A 868 -15.07 40.06 -31.07
CA LEU A 868 -15.62 38.73 -30.83
C LEU A 868 -17.00 38.80 -30.16
N GLY A 869 -17.18 39.67 -29.16
CA GLY A 869 -18.47 39.88 -28.52
C GLY A 869 -19.54 40.39 -29.48
N LEU A 870 -19.19 41.36 -30.33
CA LEU A 870 -20.11 41.93 -31.33
C LEU A 870 -20.58 40.88 -32.34
N TRP A 871 -19.65 40.08 -32.89
CA TRP A 871 -20.01 39.00 -33.81
C TRP A 871 -20.80 37.89 -33.14
N GLN A 872 -20.52 37.54 -31.88
CA GLN A 872 -21.31 36.57 -31.12
C GLN A 872 -22.74 37.05 -30.81
N ALA A 873 -22.98 38.35 -30.83
CA ALA A 873 -24.27 38.98 -30.57
C ALA A 873 -25.14 39.16 -31.83
N VAL A 874 -24.65 38.74 -33.01
CA VAL A 874 -25.40 38.89 -34.26
C VAL A 874 -26.73 38.11 -34.23
N ASP A 875 -27.81 38.71 -34.78
CA ASP A 875 -29.08 38.00 -34.91
C ASP A 875 -28.95 36.84 -35.91
N LYS A 876 -29.19 35.62 -35.43
CA LYS A 876 -29.13 34.39 -36.23
C LYS A 876 -30.08 34.42 -37.44
N ARG A 877 -31.19 35.17 -37.38
CA ARG A 877 -32.11 35.33 -38.51
C ARG A 877 -31.46 36.10 -39.66
N MET A 878 -30.63 37.11 -39.34
CA MET A 878 -29.90 37.87 -40.35
C MET A 878 -28.82 37.01 -41.03
N LEU A 879 -28.11 36.19 -40.27
CA LEU A 879 -27.13 35.23 -40.83
C LEU A 879 -27.76 34.18 -41.77
N GLN A 880 -29.03 33.84 -41.55
CA GLN A 880 -29.76 32.92 -42.43
C GLN A 880 -30.28 33.61 -43.69
N ALA A 881 -30.60 34.91 -43.59
CA ALA A 881 -31.14 35.70 -44.69
C ALA A 881 -30.06 36.26 -45.63
N ASP A 882 -28.86 36.55 -45.12
CA ASP A 882 -27.76 37.18 -45.86
C ASP A 882 -26.47 36.31 -45.84
N PRO A 883 -26.16 35.62 -46.95
CA PRO A 883 -24.93 34.85 -47.09
C PRO A 883 -23.64 35.67 -46.94
N GLU A 884 -23.63 36.95 -47.36
CA GLU A 884 -22.44 37.82 -47.24
C GLU A 884 -22.16 38.17 -45.78
N MET A 885 -23.21 38.43 -45.00
CA MET A 885 -23.10 38.66 -43.56
C MET A 885 -22.55 37.43 -42.83
N LYS A 886 -22.99 36.23 -43.23
CA LYS A 886 -22.46 34.97 -42.68
C LYS A 886 -20.98 34.76 -43.01
N GLU A 887 -20.55 35.10 -44.22
CA GLU A 887 -19.13 35.06 -44.59
C GLU A 887 -18.31 36.09 -43.78
N ALA A 888 -18.85 37.30 -43.59
CA ALA A 888 -18.24 38.37 -42.81
C ALA A 888 -18.08 37.99 -41.33
N GLU A 889 -19.07 37.32 -40.73
CA GLU A 889 -19.03 36.82 -39.35
C GLU A 889 -17.90 35.80 -39.16
N VAL A 890 -17.89 34.74 -39.98
CA VAL A 890 -16.87 33.68 -39.90
C VAL A 890 -15.48 34.29 -40.06
N LYS A 891 -15.32 35.18 -41.05
CA LYS A 891 -14.07 35.90 -41.31
C LYS A 891 -13.65 36.80 -40.17
N GLY A 892 -14.58 37.56 -39.60
CA GLY A 892 -14.34 38.44 -38.46
C GLY A 892 -13.87 37.68 -37.24
N LEU A 893 -14.55 36.58 -36.90
CA LEU A 893 -14.28 35.78 -35.71
C LEU A 893 -12.89 35.12 -35.75
N TYR A 894 -12.55 34.37 -36.80
CA TYR A 894 -11.23 33.71 -36.86
C TYR A 894 -10.09 34.72 -36.97
N THR A 895 -10.31 35.86 -37.62
CA THR A 895 -9.26 36.89 -37.75
C THR A 895 -9.03 37.55 -36.41
N ALA A 896 -10.10 37.80 -35.63
CA ALA A 896 -10.00 38.43 -34.33
C ALA A 896 -9.31 37.51 -33.31
N GLU A 897 -9.66 36.22 -33.29
CA GLU A 897 -8.96 35.20 -32.50
C GLU A 897 -7.48 35.09 -32.88
N TYR A 898 -7.13 35.09 -34.18
CA TYR A 898 -5.73 35.08 -34.62
C TYR A 898 -4.94 36.30 -34.13
N LEU A 899 -5.49 37.52 -34.32
CA LEU A 899 -4.82 38.74 -33.85
C LEU A 899 -4.73 38.77 -32.32
N ARG A 900 -5.74 38.26 -31.61
CA ARG A 900 -5.78 38.28 -30.14
C ARG A 900 -4.78 37.29 -29.57
N ALA A 901 -4.63 36.12 -30.19
CA ALA A 901 -3.59 35.16 -29.88
C ALA A 901 -2.19 35.77 -30.00
N ARG A 902 -1.93 36.54 -31.07
CA ARG A 902 -0.63 37.24 -31.24
C ARG A 902 -0.38 38.28 -30.15
N SER A 903 -1.38 39.11 -29.83
CA SER A 903 -1.28 40.08 -28.75
C SER A 903 -1.06 39.43 -27.38
N ARG A 904 -1.77 38.33 -27.10
CA ARG A 904 -1.64 37.57 -25.85
C ARG A 904 -0.27 36.89 -25.75
N LEU A 905 0.21 36.28 -26.82
CA LEU A 905 1.55 35.68 -26.86
C LEU A 905 2.65 36.74 -26.65
N ALA A 906 2.51 37.93 -27.24
CA ALA A 906 3.44 39.04 -27.04
C ALA A 906 3.46 39.55 -25.58
N ARG A 907 2.38 39.33 -24.83
CA ARG A 907 2.26 39.60 -23.39
C ARG A 907 2.68 38.42 -22.50
N GLY A 908 3.14 37.30 -23.07
CA GLY A 908 3.48 36.08 -22.32
C GLY A 908 2.29 35.19 -21.95
N LEU A 909 1.06 35.56 -22.34
CA LEU A 909 -0.18 34.82 -22.03
C LEU A 909 -0.38 33.64 -23.01
N SER A 910 0.49 32.64 -22.88
CA SER A 910 0.62 31.56 -23.86
C SER A 910 -0.55 30.55 -23.86
N ARG A 911 -1.25 30.33 -22.74
CA ARG A 911 -2.42 29.42 -22.71
C ARG A 911 -3.64 30.08 -23.32
N SER A 912 -3.91 31.32 -22.93
CA SER A 912 -4.94 32.16 -23.52
C SER A 912 -4.72 32.33 -25.03
N ALA A 913 -3.47 32.47 -25.48
CA ALA A 913 -3.13 32.45 -26.91
C ALA A 913 -3.36 31.08 -27.56
N ALA A 914 -3.05 29.97 -26.87
CA ALA A 914 -3.31 28.61 -27.37
C ALA A 914 -4.80 28.35 -27.59
N GLN A 915 -5.64 28.83 -26.66
CA GLN A 915 -7.08 28.72 -26.74
C GLN A 915 -7.64 29.53 -27.93
N ASP A 916 -7.19 30.77 -28.11
CA ASP A 916 -7.55 31.58 -29.29
C ASP A 916 -7.14 30.91 -30.61
N VAL A 917 -5.94 30.31 -30.67
CA VAL A 917 -5.49 29.58 -31.87
C VAL A 917 -6.38 28.35 -32.14
N LYS A 918 -6.80 27.65 -31.09
CA LYS A 918 -7.70 26.51 -31.19
C LYS A 918 -9.08 26.94 -31.70
N ASP A 919 -9.63 28.01 -31.14
CA ASP A 919 -10.94 28.54 -31.52
C ASP A 919 -10.93 29.04 -32.98
N ALA A 920 -9.87 29.74 -33.39
CA ALA A 920 -9.70 30.20 -34.77
C ALA A 920 -9.63 29.05 -35.78
N LEU A 921 -8.94 27.94 -35.43
CA LEU A 921 -8.87 26.75 -36.29
C LEU A 921 -10.21 26.02 -36.39
N ALA A 922 -11.01 26.00 -35.32
CA ALA A 922 -12.32 25.36 -35.31
C ALA A 922 -13.33 26.03 -36.27
N ARG A 923 -13.11 27.31 -36.60
CA ARG A 923 -13.95 28.09 -37.53
C ARG A 923 -13.66 27.84 -39.02
N SER A 924 -12.83 26.84 -39.35
CA SER A 924 -12.50 26.44 -40.72
C SER A 924 -12.01 27.61 -41.61
N PRO A 925 -10.96 28.35 -41.20
CA PRO A 925 -10.48 29.50 -41.96
C PRO A 925 -9.80 29.08 -43.29
N PRO A 926 -9.63 30.00 -44.25
CA PRO A 926 -8.94 29.70 -45.52
C PRO A 926 -7.52 29.17 -45.33
N ALA A 927 -7.01 28.41 -46.30
CA ALA A 927 -5.72 27.73 -46.23
C ALA A 927 -4.53 28.66 -45.88
N ALA A 928 -4.54 29.91 -46.38
CA ALA A 928 -3.53 30.91 -46.05
C ALA A 928 -3.51 31.25 -44.56
N THR A 929 -4.69 31.41 -43.94
CA THR A 929 -4.85 31.69 -42.51
C THR A 929 -4.53 30.47 -41.66
N VAL A 930 -4.88 29.25 -42.11
CA VAL A 930 -4.50 28.00 -41.43
C VAL A 930 -2.97 27.88 -41.31
N LYS A 931 -2.23 28.27 -42.36
CA LYS A 931 -0.76 28.28 -42.32
C LYS A 931 -0.24 29.23 -41.24
N GLN A 932 -0.79 30.44 -41.15
CA GLN A 932 -0.42 31.43 -40.13
C GLN A 932 -0.78 30.96 -38.71
N LEU A 933 -1.94 30.33 -38.52
CA LEU A 933 -2.37 29.76 -37.24
C LEU A 933 -1.52 28.57 -36.80
N LYS A 934 -1.08 27.71 -37.73
CA LYS A 934 -0.14 26.62 -37.42
C LYS A 934 1.23 27.14 -36.99
N GLN A 935 1.72 28.19 -37.66
CA GLN A 935 2.95 28.86 -37.25
C GLN A 935 2.80 29.45 -35.84
N LEU A 936 1.74 30.22 -35.59
CA LEU A 936 1.47 30.80 -34.28
C LEU A 936 1.28 29.72 -33.20
N LYS A 937 0.63 28.59 -33.52
CA LYS A 937 0.54 27.43 -32.62
C LYS A 937 1.91 26.93 -32.19
N THR A 938 2.87 26.88 -33.12
CA THR A 938 4.23 26.43 -32.85
C THR A 938 4.96 27.44 -31.96
N GLU A 939 4.79 28.74 -32.21
CA GLU A 939 5.34 29.81 -31.38
C GLU A 939 4.77 29.77 -29.94
N VAL A 940 3.46 29.54 -29.81
CA VAL A 940 2.79 29.35 -28.51
C VAL A 940 3.32 28.11 -27.78
N GLN A 941 3.45 26.97 -28.48
CA GLN A 941 4.00 25.75 -27.89
C GLN A 941 5.46 25.93 -27.44
N ALA A 942 6.27 26.62 -28.23
CA ALA A 942 7.64 26.95 -27.87
C ALA A 942 7.70 27.85 -26.61
N ALA A 943 6.80 28.82 -26.50
CA ALA A 943 6.69 29.66 -25.31
C ALA A 943 6.27 28.86 -24.06
N GLN A 944 5.30 27.96 -24.19
CA GLN A 944 4.86 27.07 -23.10
C GLN A 944 5.97 26.10 -22.65
N GLU A 945 6.71 25.53 -23.60
CA GLU A 945 7.82 24.63 -23.29
C GLU A 945 8.97 25.36 -22.62
N LYS A 946 9.32 26.57 -23.09
CA LYS A 946 10.30 27.44 -22.43
C LYS A 946 9.88 27.76 -20.99
N HIS A 947 8.61 28.10 -20.78
CA HIS A 947 8.06 28.36 -19.44
C HIS A 947 8.16 27.13 -18.52
N ARG A 948 7.80 25.94 -19.04
CA ARG A 948 7.92 24.68 -18.31
C ARG A 948 9.38 24.36 -17.95
N GLN A 949 10.32 24.57 -18.86
CA GLN A 949 11.74 24.30 -18.61
C GLN A 949 12.32 25.18 -17.49
N VAL A 950 11.90 26.44 -17.41
CA VAL A 950 12.35 27.38 -16.37
C VAL A 950 11.73 27.06 -15.02
N ASN A 951 10.42 26.76 -14.97
CA ASN A 951 9.68 26.68 -13.70
C ASN A 951 9.56 25.26 -13.12
N SER A 952 9.70 24.21 -13.94
CA SER A 952 9.53 22.82 -13.49
C SER A 952 10.51 22.40 -12.38
N PRO A 953 11.80 22.76 -12.41
CA PRO A 953 12.72 22.44 -11.32
C PRO A 953 12.26 23.00 -9.97
N LEU A 954 11.85 24.27 -9.94
CA LEU A 954 11.39 24.93 -8.73
C LEU A 954 10.07 24.34 -8.21
N ALA A 955 9.12 24.03 -9.10
CA ALA A 955 7.86 23.39 -8.74
C ALA A 955 8.08 21.99 -8.12
N LYS A 956 9.09 21.24 -8.58
CA LYS A 956 9.45 19.94 -7.98
C LYS A 956 10.01 20.07 -6.57
N GLU A 957 10.84 21.09 -6.31
CA GLU A 957 11.37 21.34 -4.97
C GLU A 957 10.28 21.79 -4.00
N LEU A 958 9.32 22.62 -4.44
CA LEU A 958 8.14 22.96 -3.63
C LEU A 958 7.28 21.74 -3.28
N ALA A 959 7.11 20.79 -4.23
CA ALA A 959 6.38 19.56 -3.96
C ALA A 959 7.06 18.70 -2.89
N LYS A 960 8.40 18.64 -2.88
CA LYS A 960 9.17 17.95 -1.83
C LYS A 960 8.98 18.61 -0.46
N LEU A 961 9.02 19.94 -0.39
CA LEU A 961 8.76 20.68 0.85
C LEU A 961 7.34 20.42 1.36
N MET A 962 6.34 20.42 0.48
CA MET A 962 4.96 20.11 0.83
C MET A 962 4.81 18.70 1.41
N ILE A 963 5.50 17.70 0.86
CA ILE A 963 5.52 16.32 1.40
C ILE A 963 6.18 16.29 2.78
N SER A 964 7.29 17.03 2.96
CA SER A 964 7.97 17.14 4.25
C SER A 964 7.08 17.74 5.33
N LEU A 965 6.31 18.78 5.01
CA LEU A 965 5.38 19.43 5.92
C LEU A 965 4.26 18.50 6.39
N ARG A 966 3.86 17.51 5.57
CA ARG A 966 2.82 16.52 5.89
C ARG A 966 3.31 15.29 6.67
N GLY A 967 4.58 15.27 7.09
CA GLY A 967 5.16 14.15 7.85
C GLY A 967 5.62 12.97 6.98
N GLY A 968 5.93 13.22 5.70
CA GLY A 968 6.42 12.20 4.76
C GLY A 968 5.39 11.80 3.70
N PRO A 969 5.77 10.89 2.77
CA PRO A 969 4.89 10.51 1.67
C PRO A 969 3.66 9.76 2.20
N GLN A 970 2.50 10.40 2.16
CA GLN A 970 1.24 9.67 2.18
C GLN A 970 1.05 9.04 0.81
N ILE A 971 1.08 7.70 0.77
CA ILE A 971 0.68 6.92 -0.39
C ILE A 971 -0.84 7.06 -0.49
N SER A 972 -1.31 7.99 -1.33
CA SER A 972 -2.64 7.94 -1.94
C SER A 972 -2.60 8.38 -3.40
#